data_AF-A0A4R4FE42-F1
#
_entry.id   AF-A0A4R4FE42-F1
#
_cell.length_a   1.000
_cell.length_b   1.000
_cell.length_c   1.000
_cell.angle_alpha   90.00
_cell.angle_beta   90.00
_cell.angle_gamma   90.00
#
_symmetry.space_group_name_H-M   'P 1'
#
loop_
_entity.id
_entity.type
_entity.pdbx_description
1 polymer ?
#
loop_
_entity_poly.entity_id
_entity_poly.type
_entity_poly.pdbx_seq_one_letter_code
_entity_poly.pdbx_strand_id
1 'polypeptide(L)'
;MRKSGWKKCLCMLCAACICAGTFTGSAGTAEAGQKVLTLEQAKKLAYLSSTDYTTVKSKMNLQKIKYTEAVKSIALKQKNMLTFRWSPLLTFKFPERPDMATLYDWLYKPVQIQTELSSLMHQLEDVRCSVDEKVSNLYVAVYCAQEKITFAGQRLDSLNETLERIRWRVKAGEGAQADVDKIQAQVKKLTTDVSLLTRQYETAKKKLGTAIGLDLSWGFRFENPYVKGKLKRSMVGELTEHTLAHDQGYYEAKLGTRAGLVSLELNERLLKSKYSRHMSYIQPYINQARQGQKIDTDAFRTAYDQFLYALDSRWQGHIRILFIKIPKEWFKGALDGVRYMEDDPYAAYTQTLEYVDLKLEQDQKQKEIEEAVADQFEALVTAGNALDALQEAVADMETKLEKQAALNKQGKLSFEELNAQQDEYEEYEMQMLDSMADYSSQLYSFDRLTCGGITKYLEEGSLSANVSGTGDSYLVQEEGEGAYYTLESRIEDNMFLLGVRIPDGYQIKVTDYELWVDGAQIGARTKIEEPLKHLALTLDDVQNAAIRFYNKDGFVDACEIDPMVMQGPLDIKGEYQAAAKKKQKKVADYTYTYRTSTGMAEFKFTPVTGEGIAYYQVAGNDGQAIYDKALVRADQPFCYLALAARDQKNLRIKFYDADKRELYVGSLKPDTLEVTIREE
;
A
#
# COMPACT_ATOMS: atom_id res chain seq x y z
N MET A 1 9.97 84.16 52.47
CA MET A 1 11.43 84.07 52.23
C MET A 1 11.67 83.33 50.91
N ARG A 2 12.38 83.98 49.98
CA ARG A 2 13.14 83.50 48.79
C ARG A 2 12.46 82.49 47.81
N LYS A 3 12.00 82.97 46.65
CA LYS A 3 12.67 83.00 45.29
C LYS A 3 12.32 81.74 44.45
N SER A 4 11.46 81.88 43.43
CA SER A 4 11.78 81.92 41.97
C SER A 4 12.50 80.65 41.48
N GLY A 5 12.12 79.96 40.40
CA GLY A 5 11.34 80.28 39.22
C GLY A 5 11.71 79.27 38.11
N TRP A 6 10.97 79.29 37.01
CA TRP A 6 11.24 78.61 35.71
C TRP A 6 11.20 77.08 35.67
N LYS A 7 10.14 76.48 35.12
CA LYS A 7 9.80 76.27 33.68
C LYS A 7 10.71 75.27 32.96
N LYS A 8 10.07 74.17 32.51
CA LYS A 8 10.33 73.41 31.27
C LYS A 8 11.76 72.87 31.08
N CYS A 9 11.98 71.60 31.41
CA CYS A 9 12.75 70.62 30.60
C CYS A 9 13.14 69.36 31.42
N LEU A 10 12.18 68.52 31.83
CA LEU A 10 12.53 67.16 32.28
C LEU A 10 11.37 66.15 32.11
N CYS A 11 10.65 66.24 30.98
CA CYS A 11 9.86 65.13 30.43
C CYS A 11 10.56 64.48 29.21
N MET A 12 11.85 64.74 29.04
CA MET A 12 12.76 64.01 28.16
C MET A 12 13.82 63.38 29.05
N LEU A 13 14.11 62.09 28.84
CA LEU A 13 15.08 61.23 29.56
C LEU A 13 14.57 60.39 30.76
N CYS A 14 13.46 59.67 30.60
CA CYS A 14 13.21 58.39 31.31
C CYS A 14 12.29 57.46 30.47
N ALA A 15 12.42 57.48 29.15
CA ALA A 15 11.71 56.59 28.22
C ALA A 15 12.69 55.92 27.23
N ALA A 16 13.81 55.45 27.76
CA ALA A 16 14.72 54.52 27.11
C ALA A 16 15.11 53.50 28.17
N CYS A 17 14.91 52.21 27.85
CA CYS A 17 15.12 50.99 28.65
C CYS A 17 13.86 50.25 29.12
N ILE A 18 12.97 49.85 28.19
CA ILE A 18 12.28 48.54 28.27
C ILE A 18 12.19 47.97 26.85
N CYS A 19 13.30 47.36 26.41
CA CYS A 19 13.22 46.20 25.52
C CYS A 19 13.21 44.98 26.44
N ALA A 20 12.06 44.29 26.50
CA ALA A 20 11.90 42.86 26.78
C ALA A 20 10.49 42.60 27.34
N GLY A 21 9.70 41.84 26.58
CA GLY A 21 8.59 41.05 27.13
C GLY A 21 7.31 41.78 27.51
N THR A 22 6.49 42.12 26.51
CA THR A 22 5.03 42.15 26.69
C THR A 22 4.35 41.57 25.46
N PHE A 23 4.18 40.24 25.48
CA PHE A 23 2.99 39.59 24.97
C PHE A 23 1.78 40.25 25.63
N THR A 24 1.06 41.11 24.93
CA THR A 24 -0.30 41.50 25.31
C THR A 24 -1.25 40.55 24.62
N GLY A 25 -1.69 39.53 25.39
CA GLY A 25 -2.85 38.72 25.03
C GLY A 25 -4.06 39.62 24.83
N SER A 26 -4.59 39.61 23.61
CA SER A 26 -5.96 40.00 23.35
C SER A 26 -6.88 39.03 24.09
N ALA A 27 -7.95 39.58 24.66
CA ALA A 27 -8.94 38.85 25.43
C ALA A 27 -9.42 37.61 24.65
N GLY A 28 -9.12 36.43 25.20
CA GLY A 28 -9.51 35.15 24.64
C GLY A 28 -11.03 35.03 24.60
N THR A 29 -11.60 35.19 23.42
CA THR A 29 -12.60 34.23 22.97
C THR A 29 -11.94 32.87 23.05
N ALA A 30 -12.53 31.93 23.79
CA ALA A 30 -12.09 30.55 23.78
C ALA A 30 -12.15 30.02 22.34
N GLU A 31 -11.03 30.11 21.62
CA GLU A 31 -10.84 29.37 20.37
C GLU A 31 -10.90 27.89 20.76
N ALA A 32 -11.99 27.24 20.35
CA ALA A 32 -12.00 25.79 20.24
C ALA A 32 -10.71 25.37 19.51
N GLY A 33 -9.84 24.65 20.20
CA GLY A 33 -8.52 24.30 19.68
C GLY A 33 -8.62 23.76 18.25
N GLN A 34 -7.95 24.42 17.30
CA GLN A 34 -7.89 23.99 15.92
C GLN A 34 -7.36 22.56 15.87
N LYS A 35 -8.12 21.64 15.26
CA LYS A 35 -7.74 20.24 15.11
C LYS A 35 -6.74 20.11 13.96
N VAL A 36 -5.63 19.45 14.20
CA VAL A 36 -4.60 19.23 13.17
C VAL A 36 -4.85 17.88 12.49
N LEU A 37 -4.92 17.85 11.16
CA LEU A 37 -5.04 16.62 10.36
C LEU A 37 -3.73 16.38 9.64
N THR A 38 -3.12 15.20 9.78
CA THR A 38 -1.88 14.83 9.09
C THR A 38 -2.15 14.06 7.79
N LEU A 39 -1.18 14.00 6.88
CA LEU A 39 -1.31 13.25 5.63
C LEU A 39 -1.53 11.74 5.88
N GLU A 40 -0.81 11.14 6.82
CA GLU A 40 -0.97 9.72 7.15
C GLU A 40 -2.38 9.42 7.70
N GLN A 41 -2.93 10.33 8.50
CA GLN A 41 -4.30 10.22 8.99
C GLN A 41 -5.29 10.28 7.83
N ALA A 42 -5.10 11.20 6.89
CA ALA A 42 -5.94 11.31 5.70
C ALA A 42 -5.91 10.02 4.84
N LYS A 43 -4.73 9.40 4.63
CA LYS A 43 -4.59 8.12 3.90
C LYS A 43 -5.32 6.97 4.60
N LYS A 44 -5.12 6.82 5.91
CA LYS A 44 -5.80 5.78 6.72
C LYS A 44 -7.33 5.93 6.65
N LEU A 45 -7.83 7.17 6.70
CA LEU A 45 -9.27 7.44 6.55
C LEU A 45 -9.77 7.09 5.14
N ALA A 46 -8.99 7.38 4.11
CA ALA A 46 -9.34 7.10 2.73
C ALA A 46 -9.51 5.60 2.44
N TYR A 47 -8.73 4.73 3.07
CA TYR A 47 -8.93 3.28 2.91
C TYR A 47 -10.29 2.81 3.47
N LEU A 48 -10.76 3.46 4.55
CA LEU A 48 -12.03 3.13 5.19
C LEU A 48 -13.25 3.70 4.46
N SER A 49 -13.07 4.76 3.68
CA SER A 49 -14.11 5.36 2.83
C SER A 49 -14.09 4.80 1.40
N SER A 50 -12.97 4.25 0.93
CA SER A 50 -12.83 3.73 -0.42
C SER A 50 -13.65 2.46 -0.63
N THR A 51 -14.62 2.55 -1.55
CA THR A 51 -15.46 1.41 -1.99
C THR A 51 -14.63 0.34 -2.68
N ASP A 52 -13.62 0.74 -3.45
CA ASP A 52 -12.81 -0.18 -4.24
C ASP A 52 -11.91 -1.00 -3.31
N TYR A 53 -11.24 -0.33 -2.36
CA TYR A 53 -10.40 -0.98 -1.36
C TYR A 53 -11.20 -1.97 -0.51
N THR A 54 -12.37 -1.55 -0.02
CA THR A 54 -13.24 -2.42 0.79
C THR A 54 -13.80 -3.60 -0.01
N THR A 55 -14.12 -3.40 -1.29
CA THR A 55 -14.60 -4.46 -2.19
C THR A 55 -13.54 -5.51 -2.45
N VAL A 56 -12.32 -5.10 -2.83
CA VAL A 56 -11.21 -6.03 -3.09
C VAL A 56 -10.84 -6.79 -1.80
N LYS A 57 -10.75 -6.09 -0.66
CA LYS A 57 -10.49 -6.72 0.65
C LYS A 57 -11.56 -7.75 1.03
N SER A 58 -12.83 -7.45 0.76
CA SER A 58 -13.95 -8.38 0.98
C SER A 58 -13.84 -9.63 0.10
N LYS A 59 -13.56 -9.45 -1.20
CA LYS A 59 -13.33 -10.56 -2.14
C LYS A 59 -12.16 -11.44 -1.69
N MET A 60 -11.05 -10.83 -1.27
CA MET A 60 -9.87 -11.54 -0.75
C MET A 60 -10.24 -12.37 0.49
N ASN A 61 -10.96 -11.80 1.46
CA ASN A 61 -11.38 -12.52 2.65
C ASN A 61 -12.30 -13.72 2.32
N LEU A 62 -13.25 -13.54 1.41
CA LEU A 62 -14.13 -14.61 0.95
C LEU A 62 -13.34 -15.72 0.24
N GLN A 63 -12.33 -15.35 -0.55
CA GLN A 63 -11.48 -16.31 -1.24
C GLN A 63 -10.56 -17.08 -0.26
N LYS A 64 -10.06 -16.42 0.80
CA LYS A 64 -9.33 -17.09 1.90
C LYS A 64 -10.21 -18.11 2.65
N ILE A 65 -11.49 -17.78 2.86
CA ILE A 65 -12.46 -18.72 3.45
C ILE A 65 -12.68 -19.91 2.52
N LYS A 66 -12.96 -19.68 1.23
CA LYS A 66 -13.12 -20.75 0.24
C LYS A 66 -11.90 -21.67 0.16
N TYR A 67 -10.70 -21.09 0.22
CA TYR A 67 -9.46 -21.84 0.29
C TYR A 67 -9.45 -22.79 1.51
N THR A 68 -9.71 -22.24 2.69
CA THR A 68 -9.76 -22.99 3.95
C THR A 68 -10.80 -24.11 3.91
N GLU A 69 -11.98 -23.84 3.35
CA GLU A 69 -13.04 -24.83 3.15
C GLU A 69 -12.64 -25.92 2.16
N ALA A 70 -12.01 -25.54 1.04
CA ALA A 70 -11.54 -26.48 0.02
C ALA A 70 -10.52 -27.46 0.63
N VAL A 71 -9.49 -26.96 1.32
CA VAL A 71 -8.47 -27.79 2.00
C VAL A 71 -9.10 -28.72 3.02
N LYS A 72 -9.96 -28.20 3.92
CA LYS A 72 -10.65 -29.02 4.92
C LYS A 72 -11.53 -30.09 4.25
N SER A 73 -12.22 -29.75 3.18
CA SER A 73 -13.07 -30.68 2.44
C SER A 73 -12.26 -31.79 1.76
N ILE A 74 -11.08 -31.46 1.21
CA ILE A 74 -10.16 -32.41 0.59
C ILE A 74 -9.58 -33.34 1.65
N ALA A 75 -9.10 -32.80 2.78
CA ALA A 75 -8.58 -33.61 3.90
C ALA A 75 -9.65 -34.55 4.47
N LEU A 76 -10.89 -34.07 4.62
CA LEU A 76 -12.01 -34.90 5.05
C LEU A 76 -12.34 -35.98 4.01
N LYS A 77 -12.33 -35.67 2.71
CA LYS A 77 -12.55 -36.65 1.62
C LYS A 77 -11.45 -37.70 1.59
N GLN A 78 -10.18 -37.30 1.71
CA GLN A 78 -9.04 -38.20 1.82
C GLN A 78 -9.16 -39.13 3.02
N LYS A 79 -9.37 -38.57 4.22
CA LYS A 79 -9.60 -39.37 5.43
C LYS A 79 -10.77 -40.34 5.25
N ASN A 80 -11.86 -39.86 4.67
CA ASN A 80 -13.05 -40.65 4.39
C ASN A 80 -12.77 -41.79 3.39
N MET A 81 -11.99 -41.56 2.33
CA MET A 81 -11.63 -42.58 1.34
C MET A 81 -10.61 -43.58 1.88
N LEU A 82 -9.71 -43.17 2.78
CA LEU A 82 -8.66 -44.03 3.33
C LEU A 82 -9.10 -44.81 4.59
N THR A 83 -10.29 -44.53 5.12
CA THR A 83 -10.81 -45.18 6.35
C THR A 83 -11.99 -46.09 6.06
N PHE A 84 -11.98 -47.26 6.70
CA PHE A 84 -13.12 -48.17 6.70
C PHE A 84 -14.30 -47.54 7.46
N ARG A 85 -15.48 -47.52 6.84
CA ARG A 85 -16.69 -46.93 7.42
C ARG A 85 -17.85 -47.92 7.36
N TRP A 86 -18.60 -48.00 8.45
CA TRP A 86 -19.83 -48.80 8.52
C TRP A 86 -20.97 -47.92 9.06
N SER A 87 -22.17 -48.06 8.50
CA SER A 87 -23.37 -47.39 9.00
C SER A 87 -24.23 -48.36 9.83
N PRO A 88 -25.07 -47.86 10.76
CA PRO A 88 -26.05 -48.69 11.49
C PRO A 88 -27.05 -49.42 10.56
N LEU A 89 -27.15 -48.99 9.30
CA LEU A 89 -27.93 -49.62 8.23
C LEU A 89 -27.13 -50.68 7.46
N LEU A 90 -26.02 -51.19 8.03
CA LEU A 90 -25.14 -52.21 7.45
C LEU A 90 -24.57 -51.83 6.08
N THR A 91 -24.34 -50.53 5.84
CA THR A 91 -23.62 -50.07 4.65
C THR A 91 -22.12 -50.04 4.98
N PHE A 92 -21.34 -50.90 4.32
CA PHE A 92 -19.89 -50.95 4.47
C PHE A 92 -19.20 -50.21 3.33
N LYS A 93 -18.29 -49.30 3.66
CA LYS A 93 -17.40 -48.62 2.70
C LYS A 93 -15.96 -48.95 3.05
N PHE A 94 -15.28 -49.61 2.13
CA PHE A 94 -13.88 -49.99 2.28
C PHE A 94 -12.95 -48.85 1.86
N PRO A 95 -11.70 -48.84 2.37
CA PRO A 95 -10.70 -47.89 1.90
C PRO A 95 -10.45 -48.05 0.39
N GLU A 96 -10.46 -46.93 -0.33
CA GLU A 96 -10.26 -46.87 -1.78
C GLU A 96 -9.12 -45.90 -2.10
N ARG A 97 -8.29 -46.25 -3.10
CA ARG A 97 -7.32 -45.30 -3.65
C ARG A 97 -8.07 -44.28 -4.51
N PRO A 98 -7.73 -42.99 -4.42
CA PRO A 98 -8.34 -41.98 -5.27
C PRO A 98 -8.05 -42.28 -6.74
N ASP A 99 -9.07 -42.11 -7.59
CA ASP A 99 -8.87 -42.16 -9.03
C ASP A 99 -8.20 -40.87 -9.53
N MET A 100 -7.69 -40.90 -10.77
CA MET A 100 -6.97 -39.76 -11.34
C MET A 100 -7.80 -38.47 -11.40
N ALA A 101 -9.11 -38.58 -11.63
CA ALA A 101 -10.02 -37.43 -11.65
C ALA A 101 -10.15 -36.79 -10.26
N THR A 102 -10.22 -37.61 -9.20
CA THR A 102 -10.29 -37.13 -7.81
C THR A 102 -8.96 -36.53 -7.36
N LEU A 103 -7.83 -37.14 -7.73
CA LEU A 103 -6.50 -36.56 -7.48
C LEU A 103 -6.32 -35.21 -8.19
N TYR A 104 -6.76 -35.11 -9.45
CA TYR A 104 -6.73 -33.85 -10.19
C TYR A 104 -7.58 -32.77 -9.52
N ASP A 105 -8.78 -33.11 -9.05
CA ASP A 105 -9.66 -32.18 -8.33
C ASP A 105 -9.05 -31.69 -7.00
N TRP A 106 -8.32 -32.56 -6.30
CA TRP A 106 -7.63 -32.23 -5.05
C TRP A 106 -6.42 -31.32 -5.27
N LEU A 107 -5.68 -31.50 -6.36
CA LEU A 107 -4.49 -30.70 -6.68
C LEU A 107 -4.84 -29.36 -7.31
N TYR A 108 -5.78 -29.35 -8.27
CA TYR A 108 -6.06 -28.20 -9.12
C TYR A 108 -6.88 -27.12 -8.41
N LYS A 109 -7.91 -27.50 -7.63
CA LYS A 109 -8.78 -26.53 -6.95
C LYS A 109 -8.03 -25.59 -5.99
N PRO A 110 -7.14 -26.09 -5.10
CA PRO A 110 -6.36 -25.21 -4.23
C PRO A 110 -5.48 -24.25 -5.02
N VAL A 111 -4.79 -24.75 -6.06
CA VAL A 111 -3.90 -23.95 -6.91
C VAL A 111 -4.66 -22.85 -7.67
N GLN A 112 -5.85 -23.16 -8.20
CA GLN A 112 -6.72 -22.17 -8.83
C GLN A 112 -7.13 -21.07 -7.83
N ILE A 113 -7.58 -21.46 -6.64
CA ILE A 113 -7.98 -20.51 -5.59
C ILE A 113 -6.80 -19.62 -5.17
N GLN A 114 -5.58 -20.18 -5.09
CA GLN A 114 -4.36 -19.42 -4.79
C GLN A 114 -4.00 -18.42 -5.87
N THR A 115 -4.15 -18.79 -7.13
CA THR A 115 -3.91 -17.89 -8.26
C THR A 115 -4.85 -16.69 -8.20
N GLU A 116 -6.13 -16.96 -7.92
CA GLU A 116 -7.14 -15.91 -7.71
C GLU A 116 -6.82 -15.05 -6.48
N LEU A 117 -6.30 -15.63 -5.39
CA LEU A 117 -5.84 -14.89 -4.23
C LEU A 117 -4.66 -13.97 -4.56
N SER A 118 -3.63 -14.49 -5.23
CA SER A 118 -2.46 -13.70 -5.63
C SER A 118 -2.86 -12.53 -6.52
N SER A 119 -3.75 -12.76 -7.50
CA SER A 119 -4.33 -11.69 -8.32
C SER A 119 -5.05 -10.63 -7.47
N LEU A 120 -5.92 -11.05 -6.55
CA LEU A 120 -6.63 -10.11 -5.65
C LEU A 120 -5.67 -9.33 -4.73
N MET A 121 -4.51 -9.89 -4.40
CA MET A 121 -3.51 -9.23 -3.57
C MET A 121 -2.77 -8.14 -4.33
N HIS A 122 -2.30 -8.43 -5.55
CA HIS A 122 -1.74 -7.39 -6.42
C HIS A 122 -2.78 -6.28 -6.69
N GLN A 123 -4.06 -6.63 -6.90
CA GLN A 123 -5.14 -5.65 -7.08
C GLN A 123 -5.34 -4.79 -5.83
N LEU A 124 -5.20 -5.37 -4.64
CA LEU A 124 -5.35 -4.62 -3.39
C LEU A 124 -4.22 -3.60 -3.21
N GLU A 125 -2.98 -3.98 -3.51
CA GLU A 125 -1.82 -3.08 -3.42
C GLU A 125 -1.90 -1.97 -4.48
N ASP A 126 -2.35 -2.30 -5.68
CA ASP A 126 -2.61 -1.34 -6.76
C ASP A 126 -3.65 -0.29 -6.33
N VAL A 127 -4.80 -0.75 -5.81
CA VAL A 127 -5.86 0.14 -5.29
C VAL A 127 -5.35 0.96 -4.12
N ARG A 128 -4.54 0.38 -3.23
CA ARG A 128 -3.95 1.10 -2.09
C ARG A 128 -3.06 2.24 -2.57
N CYS A 129 -2.12 1.97 -3.47
CA CYS A 129 -1.25 3.00 -4.03
C CYS A 129 -2.06 4.09 -4.75
N SER A 130 -3.11 3.72 -5.48
CA SER A 130 -4.00 4.68 -6.16
C SER A 130 -4.75 5.58 -5.17
N VAL A 131 -5.26 5.02 -4.07
CA VAL A 131 -5.89 5.79 -3.00
C VAL A 131 -4.87 6.74 -2.36
N ASP A 132 -3.66 6.26 -2.10
CA ASP A 132 -2.59 7.05 -1.50
C ASP A 132 -2.19 8.24 -2.36
N GLU A 133 -1.96 8.04 -3.66
CA GLU A 133 -1.67 9.12 -4.60
C GLU A 133 -2.79 10.17 -4.60
N LYS A 134 -4.04 9.73 -4.81
CA LYS A 134 -5.19 10.62 -4.90
C LYS A 134 -5.36 11.47 -3.64
N VAL A 135 -5.22 10.86 -2.47
CA VAL A 135 -5.38 11.56 -1.18
C VAL A 135 -4.21 12.49 -0.94
N SER A 136 -2.98 12.08 -1.26
CA SER A 136 -1.80 12.93 -1.11
C SER A 136 -1.89 14.18 -1.98
N ASN A 137 -2.27 14.03 -3.24
CA ASN A 137 -2.41 15.17 -4.16
C ASN A 137 -3.54 16.12 -3.71
N LEU A 138 -4.67 15.59 -3.23
CA LEU A 138 -5.74 16.42 -2.66
C LEU A 138 -5.29 17.13 -1.38
N TYR A 139 -4.52 16.46 -0.53
CA TYR A 139 -4.00 17.03 0.71
C TYR A 139 -2.98 18.13 0.43
N VAL A 140 -2.04 17.91 -0.49
CA VAL A 140 -1.07 18.91 -0.97
C VAL A 140 -1.78 20.15 -1.50
N ALA A 141 -2.83 19.98 -2.32
CA ALA A 141 -3.60 21.10 -2.84
C ALA A 141 -4.30 21.91 -1.73
N VAL A 142 -4.83 21.25 -0.70
CA VAL A 142 -5.44 21.91 0.46
C VAL A 142 -4.39 22.68 1.26
N TYR A 143 -3.24 22.07 1.54
CA TYR A 143 -2.16 22.70 2.28
C TYR A 143 -1.55 23.89 1.52
N CYS A 144 -1.28 23.74 0.22
CA CYS A 144 -0.78 24.83 -0.62
C CYS A 144 -1.74 26.03 -0.59
N ALA A 145 -3.05 25.80 -0.71
CA ALA A 145 -4.04 26.87 -0.60
C ALA A 145 -4.07 27.50 0.81
N GLN A 146 -3.89 26.72 1.88
CA GLN A 146 -3.77 27.22 3.25
C GLN A 146 -2.59 28.18 3.42
N GLU A 147 -1.41 27.79 2.93
CA GLU A 147 -0.20 28.61 3.02
C GLU A 147 -0.32 29.88 2.18
N LYS A 148 -0.85 29.78 0.95
CA LYS A 148 -1.12 30.94 0.10
C LYS A 148 -2.10 31.94 0.72
N ILE A 149 -3.16 31.47 1.38
CA ILE A 149 -4.09 32.33 2.11
C ILE A 149 -3.40 33.00 3.29
N THR A 150 -2.57 32.25 4.02
CA THR A 150 -1.83 32.77 5.18
C THR A 150 -0.86 33.88 4.74
N PHE A 151 -0.08 33.63 3.69
CA PHE A 151 0.85 34.59 3.11
C PHE A 151 0.13 35.84 2.58
N ALA A 152 -0.90 35.67 1.75
CA ALA A 152 -1.67 36.78 1.20
C ALA A 152 -2.40 37.59 2.30
N GLY A 153 -2.85 36.93 3.36
CA GLY A 153 -3.47 37.57 4.54
C GLY A 153 -2.49 38.45 5.30
N GLN A 154 -1.31 37.93 5.65
CA GLN A 154 -0.24 38.71 6.29
C GLN A 154 0.16 39.93 5.46
N ARG A 155 0.21 39.77 4.13
CA ARG A 155 0.49 40.88 3.22
C ARG A 155 -0.62 41.93 3.21
N LEU A 156 -1.88 41.50 3.21
CA LEU A 156 -3.03 42.41 3.25
C LEU A 156 -3.02 43.25 4.54
N ASP A 157 -2.65 42.67 5.67
CA ASP A 157 -2.46 43.39 6.93
C ASP A 157 -1.32 44.42 6.83
N SER A 158 -0.16 44.03 6.28
CA SER A 158 0.96 44.94 6.02
C SER A 158 0.59 46.12 5.09
N LEU A 159 -0.19 45.86 4.03
CA LEU A 159 -0.62 46.91 3.10
C LEU A 159 -1.62 47.86 3.76
N ASN A 160 -2.53 47.35 4.59
CA ASN A 160 -3.47 48.17 5.34
C ASN A 160 -2.75 49.11 6.32
N GLU A 161 -1.74 48.62 7.06
CA GLU A 161 -0.91 49.46 7.93
C GLU A 161 -0.16 50.55 7.14
N THR A 162 0.36 50.20 5.96
CA THR A 162 1.08 51.13 5.08
C THR A 162 0.14 52.19 4.52
N LEU A 163 -1.07 51.80 4.12
CA LEU A 163 -2.12 52.67 3.62
C LEU A 163 -2.58 53.67 4.69
N GLU A 164 -2.74 53.25 5.94
CA GLU A 164 -3.02 54.15 7.06
C GLU A 164 -1.90 55.19 7.21
N ARG A 165 -0.65 54.76 7.18
CA ARG A 165 0.53 55.63 7.31
C ARG A 165 0.62 56.67 6.19
N ILE A 166 0.40 56.26 4.94
CA ILE A 166 0.44 57.17 3.79
C ILE A 166 -0.74 58.15 3.86
N ARG A 167 -1.94 57.71 4.24
CA ARG A 167 -3.09 58.62 4.47
C ARG A 167 -2.79 59.69 5.51
N TRP A 168 -2.07 59.34 6.59
CA TRP A 168 -1.62 60.32 7.57
C TRP A 168 -0.62 61.33 6.98
N ARG A 169 0.36 60.87 6.19
CA ARG A 169 1.32 61.76 5.50
C ARG A 169 0.66 62.72 4.53
N VAL A 170 -0.33 62.24 3.75
CA VAL A 170 -1.12 63.11 2.86
C VAL A 170 -1.89 64.16 3.65
N LYS A 171 -2.55 63.78 4.76
CA LYS A 171 -3.24 64.74 5.65
C LYS A 171 -2.29 65.77 6.26
N ALA A 172 -1.04 65.40 6.52
CA ALA A 172 0.02 66.28 7.00
C ALA A 172 0.64 67.16 5.90
N GLY A 173 0.29 66.95 4.62
CA GLY A 173 0.85 67.67 3.48
C GLY A 173 2.23 67.18 3.02
N GLU A 174 2.68 66.03 3.53
CA GLU A 174 4.02 65.46 3.30
C GLU A 174 4.01 64.29 2.27
N GLY A 175 2.85 63.97 1.68
CA GLY A 175 2.69 62.86 0.74
C GLY A 175 1.73 63.17 -0.40
N ALA A 176 1.76 62.37 -1.47
CA ALA A 176 0.90 62.54 -2.65
C ALA A 176 -0.38 61.69 -2.57
N GLN A 177 -1.51 62.22 -3.05
CA GLN A 177 -2.76 61.46 -3.15
C GLN A 177 -2.64 60.26 -4.10
N ALA A 178 -1.80 60.37 -5.14
CA ALA A 178 -1.52 59.28 -6.07
C ALA A 178 -0.96 58.02 -5.38
N ASP A 179 -0.19 58.18 -4.30
CA ASP A 179 0.36 57.06 -3.53
C ASP A 179 -0.75 56.31 -2.77
N VAL A 180 -1.74 57.05 -2.25
CA VAL A 180 -2.92 56.46 -1.58
C VAL A 180 -3.73 55.65 -2.58
N ASP A 181 -3.97 56.20 -3.77
CA ASP A 181 -4.76 55.55 -4.81
C ASP A 181 -4.07 54.25 -5.31
N LYS A 182 -2.73 54.28 -5.44
CA LYS A 182 -1.92 53.11 -5.83
C LYS A 182 -2.03 51.96 -4.80
N ILE A 183 -1.84 52.26 -3.51
CA ILE A 183 -1.95 51.24 -2.46
C ILE A 183 -3.40 50.76 -2.28
N GLN A 184 -4.40 51.63 -2.43
CA GLN A 184 -5.80 51.23 -2.43
C GLN A 184 -6.13 50.23 -3.55
N ALA A 185 -5.58 50.45 -4.75
CA ALA A 185 -5.75 49.52 -5.85
C ALA A 185 -5.11 48.15 -5.55
N GLN A 186 -3.92 48.12 -4.94
CA GLN A 186 -3.25 46.90 -4.50
C GLN A 186 -4.04 46.15 -3.42
N VAL A 187 -4.52 46.83 -2.37
CA VAL A 187 -5.36 46.22 -1.33
C VAL A 187 -6.61 45.60 -1.95
N LYS A 188 -7.27 46.30 -2.89
CA LYS A 188 -8.46 45.78 -3.57
C LYS A 188 -8.17 44.54 -4.41
N LYS A 189 -7.04 44.54 -5.13
CA LYS A 189 -6.57 43.38 -5.90
C LYS A 189 -6.33 42.19 -4.98
N LEU A 190 -5.49 42.38 -3.95
CA LEU A 190 -5.13 41.32 -3.01
C LEU A 190 -6.34 40.78 -2.22
N THR A 191 -7.30 41.63 -1.86
CA THR A 191 -8.56 41.19 -1.23
C THR A 191 -9.36 40.26 -2.15
N THR A 192 -9.36 40.55 -3.45
CA THR A 192 -9.99 39.71 -4.48
C THR A 192 -9.25 38.38 -4.61
N ASP A 193 -7.93 38.41 -4.62
CA ASP A 193 -7.08 37.22 -4.73
C ASP A 193 -7.23 36.31 -3.49
N VAL A 194 -7.24 36.86 -2.27
CA VAL A 194 -7.54 36.12 -1.03
C VAL A 194 -8.93 35.47 -1.09
N SER A 195 -9.93 36.18 -1.61
CA SER A 195 -11.28 35.63 -1.77
C SER A 195 -11.31 34.46 -2.75
N LEU A 196 -10.52 34.52 -3.83
CA LEU A 196 -10.37 33.43 -4.80
C LEU A 196 -9.66 32.22 -4.17
N LEU A 197 -8.53 32.45 -3.50
CA LEU A 197 -7.77 31.41 -2.79
C LEU A 197 -8.62 30.72 -1.74
N THR A 198 -9.43 31.48 -0.97
CA THR A 198 -10.36 30.92 0.02
C THR A 198 -11.40 29.99 -0.63
N ARG A 199 -11.94 30.37 -1.79
CA ARG A 199 -12.86 29.49 -2.54
C ARG A 199 -12.17 28.22 -3.05
N GLN A 200 -10.93 28.34 -3.52
CA GLN A 200 -10.12 27.19 -3.96
C GLN A 200 -9.84 26.25 -2.79
N TYR A 201 -9.46 26.81 -1.62
CA TYR A 201 -9.26 26.07 -0.38
C TYR A 201 -10.51 25.30 0.05
N GLU A 202 -11.68 25.93 0.09
CA GLU A 202 -12.92 25.24 0.45
C GLU A 202 -13.32 24.16 -0.57
N THR A 203 -13.05 24.41 -1.86
CA THR A 203 -13.27 23.41 -2.91
C THR A 203 -12.35 22.20 -2.75
N ALA A 204 -11.06 22.44 -2.48
CA ALA A 204 -10.07 21.38 -2.25
C ALA A 204 -10.40 20.59 -0.97
N LYS A 205 -10.78 21.28 0.12
CA LYS A 205 -11.24 20.65 1.37
C LYS A 205 -12.45 19.76 1.15
N LYS A 206 -13.44 20.22 0.38
CA LYS A 206 -14.62 19.40 0.08
C LYS A 206 -14.24 18.13 -0.70
N LYS A 207 -13.31 18.22 -1.65
CA LYS A 207 -12.81 17.06 -2.41
C LYS A 207 -12.05 16.09 -1.50
N LEU A 208 -11.14 16.60 -0.67
CA LEU A 208 -10.41 15.79 0.31
C LEU A 208 -11.38 15.13 1.30
N GLY A 209 -12.31 15.89 1.87
CA GLY A 209 -13.32 15.41 2.80
C GLY A 209 -14.19 14.30 2.22
N THR A 210 -14.59 14.44 0.95
CA THR A 210 -15.29 13.37 0.22
C THR A 210 -14.40 12.12 0.07
N ALA A 211 -13.12 12.30 -0.28
CA ALA A 211 -12.20 11.18 -0.47
C ALA A 211 -11.93 10.42 0.82
N ILE A 212 -11.79 11.10 1.96
CA ILE A 212 -11.49 10.50 3.26
C ILE A 212 -12.74 10.17 4.09
N GLY A 213 -13.93 10.52 3.59
CA GLY A 213 -15.21 10.31 4.29
C GLY A 213 -15.38 11.15 5.56
N LEU A 214 -14.79 12.35 5.59
CA LEU A 214 -14.83 13.29 6.73
C LEU A 214 -15.32 14.66 6.29
N ASP A 215 -16.22 15.27 7.06
CA ASP A 215 -16.60 16.66 6.85
C ASP A 215 -15.52 17.60 7.41
N LEU A 216 -14.80 18.27 6.49
CA LEU A 216 -13.72 19.20 6.81
C LEU A 216 -14.19 20.66 6.93
N SER A 217 -15.51 20.91 6.97
CA SER A 217 -16.05 22.28 6.92
C SER A 217 -15.60 23.19 8.08
N TRP A 218 -15.29 22.64 9.27
CA TRP A 218 -14.98 23.46 10.45
C TRP A 218 -13.80 22.94 11.28
N GLY A 219 -12.86 23.84 11.61
CA GLY A 219 -11.89 23.65 12.70
C GLY A 219 -10.68 22.77 12.40
N PHE A 220 -10.28 22.62 11.13
CA PHE A 220 -9.09 21.85 10.73
C PHE A 220 -7.94 22.73 10.24
N ARG A 221 -6.73 22.40 10.68
CA ARG A 221 -5.45 22.86 10.14
C ARG A 221 -4.69 21.67 9.55
N PHE A 222 -4.01 21.89 8.43
CA PHE A 222 -3.24 20.87 7.74
C PHE A 222 -1.75 21.05 8.06
N GLU A 223 -1.06 19.96 8.33
CA GLU A 223 0.40 19.92 8.48
C GLU A 223 1.09 19.91 7.12
N ASN A 224 2.35 20.31 7.09
CA ASN A 224 3.15 20.35 5.88
C ASN A 224 3.29 18.94 5.26
N PRO A 225 2.75 18.69 4.06
CA PRO A 225 2.86 17.40 3.36
C PRO A 225 4.01 17.37 2.36
N TYR A 226 4.81 18.44 2.27
CA TYR A 226 5.89 18.52 1.30
C TYR A 226 7.01 17.58 1.69
N VAL A 227 7.40 16.74 0.74
CA VAL A 227 8.43 15.73 0.92
C VAL A 227 9.57 16.03 -0.03
N LYS A 228 10.80 15.85 0.44
CA LYS A 228 11.98 15.87 -0.41
C LYS A 228 12.55 14.45 -0.49
N GLY A 229 12.69 13.93 -1.71
CA GLY A 229 13.28 12.61 -1.95
C GLY A 229 14.79 12.73 -2.18
N LYS A 230 15.61 11.89 -1.51
CA LYS A 230 17.03 11.75 -1.85
C LYS A 230 17.22 10.80 -3.04
N LEU A 231 16.69 11.19 -4.19
CA LEU A 231 16.74 10.37 -5.40
C LEU A 231 18.16 10.31 -5.97
N LYS A 232 18.69 9.09 -6.12
CA LYS A 232 20.00 8.84 -6.76
C LYS A 232 19.80 7.98 -7.99
N ARG A 233 20.51 8.27 -9.08
CA ARG A 233 20.40 7.52 -10.34
C ARG A 233 20.68 6.02 -10.19
N SER A 234 21.50 5.64 -9.21
CA SER A 234 21.75 4.24 -8.87
C SER A 234 20.51 3.46 -8.42
N MET A 235 19.44 4.15 -8.01
CA MET A 235 18.19 3.55 -7.54
C MET A 235 17.28 3.09 -8.68
N VAL A 236 17.46 3.60 -9.91
CA VAL A 236 16.53 3.32 -11.03
C VAL A 236 16.39 1.82 -11.27
N GLY A 237 17.50 1.08 -11.32
CA GLY A 237 17.46 -0.37 -11.53
C GLY A 237 16.69 -1.11 -10.44
N GLU A 238 16.94 -0.78 -9.17
CA GLU A 238 16.25 -1.39 -8.04
C GLU A 238 14.75 -1.03 -8.03
N LEU A 239 14.40 0.22 -8.37
CA LEU A 239 13.01 0.66 -8.47
C LEU A 239 12.28 -0.05 -9.61
N THR A 240 12.91 -0.18 -10.77
CA THR A 240 12.36 -0.93 -11.91
C THR A 240 12.10 -2.39 -11.54
N GLU A 241 13.06 -3.06 -10.90
CA GLU A 241 12.88 -4.45 -10.42
C GLU A 241 11.74 -4.56 -9.40
N HIS A 242 11.65 -3.59 -8.48
CA HIS A 242 10.55 -3.54 -7.52
C HIS A 242 9.19 -3.36 -8.21
N THR A 243 9.10 -2.44 -9.18
CA THR A 243 7.86 -2.18 -9.95
C THR A 243 7.44 -3.43 -10.72
N LEU A 244 8.36 -4.07 -11.45
CA LEU A 244 8.06 -5.30 -12.19
C LEU A 244 7.62 -6.45 -11.28
N ALA A 245 8.05 -6.48 -10.01
CA ALA A 245 7.62 -7.49 -9.06
C ALA A 245 6.23 -7.24 -8.47
N HIS A 246 5.73 -6.01 -8.46
CA HIS A 246 4.50 -5.63 -7.75
C HIS A 246 3.39 -5.10 -8.66
N ASP A 247 3.71 -4.65 -9.87
CA ASP A 247 2.73 -4.08 -10.81
C ASP A 247 1.65 -5.10 -11.20
N GLN A 248 0.38 -4.69 -11.03
CA GLN A 248 -0.78 -5.53 -11.30
C GLN A 248 -0.87 -5.93 -12.77
N GLY A 249 -0.67 -4.98 -13.68
CA GLY A 249 -0.82 -5.22 -15.12
C GLY A 249 0.24 -6.17 -15.65
N TYR A 250 1.48 -6.02 -15.18
CA TYR A 250 2.57 -6.93 -15.51
C TYR A 250 2.39 -8.31 -14.88
N TYR A 251 1.89 -8.39 -13.63
CA TYR A 251 1.51 -9.66 -13.03
C TYR A 251 0.44 -10.40 -13.86
N GLU A 252 -0.63 -9.71 -14.28
CA GLU A 252 -1.69 -10.27 -15.12
C GLU A 252 -1.15 -10.75 -16.47
N ALA A 253 -0.31 -9.95 -17.12
CA ALA A 253 0.33 -10.33 -18.37
C ALA A 253 1.19 -11.58 -18.19
N LYS A 254 2.03 -11.65 -17.14
CA LYS A 254 2.88 -12.81 -16.87
C LYS A 254 2.08 -14.08 -16.57
N LEU A 255 0.99 -13.95 -15.79
CA LEU A 255 0.07 -15.05 -15.53
C LEU A 255 -0.60 -15.55 -16.81
N GLY A 256 -1.08 -14.62 -17.65
CA GLY A 256 -1.67 -14.91 -18.96
C GLY A 256 -0.70 -15.65 -19.88
N THR A 257 0.51 -15.13 -20.05
CA THR A 257 1.58 -15.78 -20.84
C THR A 257 1.88 -17.18 -20.33
N ARG A 258 1.95 -17.38 -19.00
CA ARG A 258 2.17 -18.71 -18.44
C ARG A 258 1.01 -19.66 -18.72
N ALA A 259 -0.23 -19.23 -18.53
CA ALA A 259 -1.40 -20.05 -18.83
C ALA A 259 -1.45 -20.44 -20.32
N GLY A 260 -1.12 -19.51 -21.21
CA GLY A 260 -0.95 -19.76 -22.64
C GLY A 260 0.15 -20.80 -22.93
N LEU A 261 1.30 -20.69 -22.28
CA LEU A 261 2.41 -21.65 -22.43
C LEU A 261 2.03 -23.06 -21.97
N VAL A 262 1.40 -23.18 -20.80
CA VAL A 262 0.93 -24.48 -20.29
C VAL A 262 -0.07 -25.10 -21.25
N SER A 263 -1.01 -24.31 -21.79
CA SER A 263 -1.99 -24.79 -22.77
C SER A 263 -1.31 -25.32 -24.04
N LEU A 264 -0.36 -24.57 -24.58
CA LEU A 264 0.47 -24.97 -25.72
C LEU A 264 1.25 -26.27 -25.44
N GLU A 265 1.92 -26.38 -24.29
CA GLU A 265 2.70 -27.57 -23.93
C GLU A 265 1.83 -28.81 -23.75
N LEU A 266 0.65 -28.65 -23.13
CA LEU A 266 -0.32 -29.74 -23.00
C LEU A 266 -0.77 -30.25 -24.37
N ASN A 267 -1.10 -29.34 -25.29
CA ASN A 267 -1.55 -29.71 -26.62
C ASN A 267 -0.44 -30.30 -27.48
N GLU A 268 0.76 -29.76 -27.43
CA GLU A 268 1.91 -30.36 -28.10
C GLU A 268 2.17 -31.78 -27.57
N ARG A 269 2.13 -32.00 -26.25
CA ARG A 269 2.32 -33.33 -25.64
C ARG A 269 1.25 -34.32 -26.09
N LEU A 270 -0.02 -33.90 -26.15
CA LEU A 270 -1.12 -34.72 -26.64
C LEU A 270 -0.93 -35.10 -28.12
N LEU A 271 -0.65 -34.11 -28.98
CA LEU A 271 -0.41 -34.34 -30.40
C LEU A 271 0.82 -35.23 -30.63
N LYS A 272 1.90 -35.01 -29.88
CA LYS A 272 3.12 -35.83 -29.98
C LYS A 272 2.89 -37.27 -29.54
N SER A 273 2.09 -37.50 -28.48
CA SER A 273 1.75 -38.83 -28.01
C SER A 273 0.97 -39.65 -29.05
N LYS A 274 -0.01 -39.02 -29.73
CA LYS A 274 -0.90 -39.70 -30.67
C LYS A 274 -0.41 -39.67 -32.13
N TYR A 275 0.27 -38.61 -32.53
CA TYR A 275 0.60 -38.27 -33.91
C TYR A 275 2.07 -37.92 -34.14
N SER A 276 2.99 -38.44 -33.31
CA SER A 276 4.44 -38.21 -33.38
C SER A 276 5.05 -38.16 -34.79
N ARG A 277 4.61 -39.04 -35.70
CA ARG A 277 5.11 -39.13 -37.09
C ARG A 277 4.83 -37.89 -37.94
N HIS A 278 3.81 -37.11 -37.59
CA HIS A 278 3.40 -35.91 -38.34
C HIS A 278 3.74 -34.62 -37.58
N MET A 279 4.33 -34.69 -36.39
CA MET A 279 4.71 -33.46 -35.65
C MET A 279 5.75 -32.60 -36.39
N SER A 280 6.55 -33.17 -37.28
CA SER A 280 7.59 -32.44 -38.03
C SER A 280 7.07 -31.27 -38.86
N TYR A 281 5.79 -31.28 -39.25
CA TYR A 281 5.17 -30.18 -40.01
C TYR A 281 5.01 -28.90 -39.16
N ILE A 282 4.66 -29.05 -37.88
CA ILE A 282 4.26 -27.92 -37.01
C ILE A 282 5.26 -27.63 -35.88
N GLN A 283 6.08 -28.61 -35.51
CA GLN A 283 7.08 -28.49 -34.43
C GLN A 283 8.05 -27.31 -34.59
N PRO A 284 8.54 -26.94 -35.80
CA PRO A 284 9.40 -25.77 -35.96
C PRO A 284 8.74 -24.48 -35.48
N TYR A 285 7.45 -24.28 -35.77
CA TYR A 285 6.70 -23.10 -35.37
C TYR A 285 6.42 -23.05 -33.86
N ILE A 286 6.10 -24.21 -33.26
CA ILE A 286 5.97 -24.33 -31.80
C ILE A 286 7.31 -24.00 -31.10
N ASN A 287 8.44 -24.42 -31.68
CA ASN A 287 9.75 -24.10 -31.15
C ASN A 287 10.10 -22.61 -31.34
N GLN A 288 9.73 -22.00 -32.46
CA GLN A 288 9.87 -20.55 -32.67
C GLN A 288 9.07 -19.77 -31.61
N ALA A 289 7.83 -20.19 -31.35
CA ALA A 289 6.98 -19.60 -30.31
C ALA A 289 7.68 -19.61 -28.95
N ARG A 290 8.19 -20.78 -28.52
CA ARG A 290 8.92 -20.94 -27.24
C ARG A 290 10.16 -20.06 -27.14
N GLN A 291 10.84 -19.84 -28.26
CA GLN A 291 12.05 -19.02 -28.32
C GLN A 291 11.73 -17.52 -28.39
N GLY A 292 10.46 -17.12 -28.35
CA GLY A 292 10.04 -15.73 -28.48
C GLY A 292 10.30 -15.16 -29.88
N GLN A 293 10.40 -16.02 -30.89
CA GLN A 293 10.64 -15.59 -32.27
C GLN A 293 9.34 -15.24 -32.97
N LYS A 294 9.42 -14.27 -33.89
CA LYS A 294 8.29 -13.90 -34.74
C LYS A 294 7.91 -15.07 -35.64
N ILE A 295 6.65 -15.46 -35.60
CA ILE A 295 6.08 -16.49 -36.46
C ILE A 295 5.47 -15.84 -37.71
N ASP A 296 5.78 -16.38 -38.87
CA ASP A 296 5.03 -16.11 -40.09
C ASP A 296 3.70 -16.88 -40.03
N THR A 297 2.61 -16.16 -39.76
CA THR A 297 1.27 -16.73 -39.56
C THR A 297 0.75 -17.45 -40.79
N ASP A 298 1.06 -16.94 -41.99
CA ASP A 298 0.58 -17.52 -43.25
C ASP A 298 1.33 -18.80 -43.59
N ALA A 299 2.65 -18.79 -43.37
CA ALA A 299 3.48 -19.99 -43.52
C ALA A 299 3.08 -21.06 -42.49
N PHE A 300 2.83 -20.66 -41.23
CA PHE A 300 2.41 -21.58 -40.18
C PHE A 300 1.05 -22.21 -40.50
N ARG A 301 0.07 -21.40 -40.94
CA ARG A 301 -1.24 -21.90 -41.35
C ARG A 301 -1.12 -22.92 -42.48
N THR A 302 -0.32 -22.63 -43.49
CA THR A 302 -0.08 -23.54 -44.62
C THR A 302 0.53 -24.87 -44.16
N ALA A 303 1.52 -24.81 -43.27
CA ALA A 303 2.15 -26.01 -42.70
C ALA A 303 1.18 -26.81 -41.82
N TYR A 304 0.29 -26.13 -41.09
CA TYR A 304 -0.73 -26.75 -40.26
C TYR A 304 -1.82 -27.42 -41.10
N ASP A 305 -2.26 -26.81 -42.20
CA ASP A 305 -3.21 -27.41 -43.14
C ASP A 305 -2.62 -28.70 -43.76
N GLN A 306 -1.32 -28.69 -44.08
CA GLN A 306 -0.61 -29.90 -44.55
C GLN A 306 -0.51 -30.98 -43.47
N PHE A 307 -0.31 -30.59 -42.22
CA PHE A 307 -0.36 -31.49 -41.08
C PHE A 307 -1.73 -32.18 -40.95
N LEU A 308 -2.81 -31.40 -40.97
CA LEU A 308 -4.18 -31.93 -40.95
C LEU A 308 -4.45 -32.87 -42.12
N TYR A 309 -4.05 -32.47 -43.33
CA TYR A 309 -4.18 -33.32 -44.52
C TYR A 309 -3.42 -34.65 -44.39
N ALA A 310 -2.20 -34.62 -43.85
CA ALA A 310 -1.40 -35.83 -43.63
C ALA A 310 -2.05 -36.78 -42.61
N LEU A 311 -2.68 -36.24 -41.56
CA LEU A 311 -3.42 -37.02 -40.56
C LEU A 311 -4.65 -37.71 -41.17
N ASP A 312 -5.41 -37.01 -42.00
CA ASP A 312 -6.63 -37.53 -42.61
C ASP A 312 -6.37 -38.45 -43.80
N SER A 313 -5.21 -38.36 -44.44
CA SER A 313 -4.85 -39.14 -45.64
C SER A 313 -5.06 -40.66 -45.50
N ARG A 314 -4.86 -41.20 -44.29
CA ARG A 314 -5.03 -42.64 -43.99
C ARG A 314 -6.50 -43.08 -43.97
N TRP A 315 -7.41 -42.15 -43.69
CA TRP A 315 -8.84 -42.37 -43.55
C TRP A 315 -9.62 -42.05 -44.83
N GLN A 316 -8.96 -41.49 -45.84
CA GLN A 316 -9.55 -41.23 -47.14
C GLN A 316 -9.70 -42.52 -47.98
N GLY A 317 -10.90 -42.71 -48.56
CA GLY A 317 -11.25 -43.82 -49.46
C GLY A 317 -12.11 -44.92 -48.83
N HIS A 318 -12.24 -46.05 -49.52
CA HIS A 318 -13.08 -47.18 -49.08
C HIS A 318 -12.26 -48.45 -48.87
N ILE A 319 -12.61 -49.25 -47.85
CA ILE A 319 -12.19 -50.64 -47.72
C ILE A 319 -13.23 -51.50 -48.42
N ARG A 320 -12.77 -52.40 -49.30
CA ARG A 320 -13.64 -53.36 -49.97
C ARG A 320 -13.62 -54.68 -49.22
N ILE A 321 -14.73 -55.03 -48.59
CA ILE A 321 -14.93 -56.35 -47.98
C ILE A 321 -15.94 -57.09 -48.86
N LEU A 322 -15.48 -58.15 -49.55
CA LEU A 322 -16.24 -58.86 -50.59
C LEU A 322 -16.80 -57.89 -51.66
N PHE A 323 -18.10 -57.61 -51.65
CA PHE A 323 -18.81 -56.72 -52.58
C PHE A 323 -19.25 -55.39 -51.96
N ILE A 324 -19.02 -55.15 -50.66
CA ILE A 324 -19.43 -53.93 -49.96
C ILE A 324 -18.24 -52.96 -49.88
N LYS A 325 -18.47 -51.71 -50.30
CA LYS A 325 -17.53 -50.59 -50.08
C LYS A 325 -17.90 -49.90 -48.78
N ILE A 326 -17.03 -50.01 -47.78
CA ILE A 326 -17.20 -49.34 -46.49
C ILE A 326 -16.23 -48.15 -46.45
N PRO A 327 -16.69 -46.90 -46.20
CA PRO A 327 -15.79 -45.77 -45.98
C PRO A 327 -14.77 -46.09 -44.89
N LYS A 328 -13.49 -45.81 -45.14
CA LYS A 328 -12.43 -46.01 -44.14
C LYS A 328 -12.68 -45.22 -42.86
N GLU A 329 -13.38 -44.10 -42.95
CA GLU A 329 -13.86 -43.28 -41.83
C GLU A 329 -14.72 -44.07 -40.82
N TRP A 330 -15.45 -45.10 -41.25
CA TRP A 330 -16.25 -45.92 -40.34
C TRP A 330 -15.40 -46.82 -39.43
N PHE A 331 -14.13 -47.04 -39.80
CA PHE A 331 -13.15 -47.75 -38.97
C PHE A 331 -12.33 -46.81 -38.10
N LYS A 332 -12.60 -45.49 -38.12
CA LYS A 332 -11.93 -44.49 -37.27
C LYS A 332 -12.19 -44.77 -35.78
N GLY A 333 -13.34 -45.36 -35.46
CA GLY A 333 -13.69 -45.94 -34.16
C GLY A 333 -13.79 -44.91 -33.03
N ALA A 334 -14.60 -45.21 -32.00
CA ALA A 334 -14.67 -44.41 -30.76
C ALA A 334 -13.44 -44.67 -29.87
N LEU A 335 -12.23 -44.47 -30.41
CA LEU A 335 -10.98 -44.56 -29.66
C LEU A 335 -10.70 -43.19 -29.03
N ASP A 336 -10.57 -43.24 -27.71
CA ASP A 336 -10.50 -42.18 -26.68
C ASP A 336 -9.41 -41.10 -26.90
N GLY A 337 -9.50 -40.36 -28.00
CA GLY A 337 -8.53 -39.32 -28.38
C GLY A 337 -8.73 -38.75 -29.79
N VAL A 338 -9.58 -39.36 -30.61
CA VAL A 338 -9.94 -38.83 -31.95
C VAL A 338 -10.86 -37.61 -31.85
N ARG A 339 -11.69 -37.51 -30.80
CA ARG A 339 -12.59 -36.37 -30.57
C ARG A 339 -11.89 -35.02 -30.45
N TYR A 340 -10.68 -34.95 -29.88
CA TYR A 340 -10.02 -33.67 -29.61
C TYR A 340 -9.66 -32.88 -30.89
N MET A 341 -9.16 -33.57 -31.93
CA MET A 341 -8.90 -32.95 -33.24
C MET A 341 -10.14 -32.95 -34.18
N GLU A 342 -11.16 -33.76 -33.89
CA GLU A 342 -12.44 -33.73 -34.63
C GLU A 342 -13.33 -32.56 -34.19
N ASP A 343 -13.33 -32.24 -32.89
CA ASP A 343 -14.12 -31.16 -32.30
C ASP A 343 -13.42 -29.80 -32.47
N ASP A 344 -12.07 -29.74 -32.38
CA ASP A 344 -11.28 -28.52 -32.63
C ASP A 344 -9.95 -28.82 -33.38
N PRO A 345 -9.97 -28.87 -34.72
CA PRO A 345 -8.79 -29.25 -35.51
C PRO A 345 -7.65 -28.23 -35.44
N TYR A 346 -7.93 -26.96 -35.12
CA TYR A 346 -6.94 -25.88 -35.10
C TYR A 346 -6.48 -25.50 -33.69
N ALA A 347 -6.89 -26.22 -32.64
CA ALA A 347 -6.56 -25.90 -31.25
C ALA A 347 -5.06 -25.66 -30.98
N ALA A 348 -4.15 -26.43 -31.59
CA ALA A 348 -2.72 -26.23 -31.40
C ALA A 348 -2.17 -25.04 -32.22
N TYR A 349 -2.76 -24.75 -33.38
CA TYR A 349 -2.42 -23.55 -34.16
C TYR A 349 -2.85 -22.29 -33.41
N THR A 350 -4.10 -22.24 -32.95
CA THR A 350 -4.66 -21.08 -32.24
C THR A 350 -3.88 -20.81 -30.95
N GLN A 351 -3.67 -21.83 -30.11
CA GLN A 351 -2.92 -21.65 -28.86
C GLN A 351 -1.46 -21.25 -29.06
N THR A 352 -0.82 -21.68 -30.16
CA THR A 352 0.54 -21.24 -30.48
C THR A 352 0.58 -19.74 -30.78
N LEU A 353 -0.39 -19.24 -31.54
CA LEU A 353 -0.47 -17.81 -31.82
C LEU A 353 -0.91 -17.00 -30.60
N GLU A 354 -1.91 -17.49 -29.85
CA GLU A 354 -2.34 -16.87 -28.59
C GLU A 354 -1.18 -16.74 -27.60
N TYR A 355 -0.34 -17.76 -27.45
CA TYR A 355 0.85 -17.68 -26.60
C TYR A 355 1.86 -16.62 -27.11
N VAL A 356 2.08 -16.52 -28.42
CA VAL A 356 2.98 -15.50 -28.99
C VAL A 356 2.46 -14.09 -28.72
N ASP A 357 1.16 -13.87 -28.90
CA ASP A 357 0.53 -12.57 -28.62
C ASP A 357 0.61 -12.22 -27.13
N LEU A 358 0.30 -13.17 -26.24
CA LEU A 358 0.44 -12.99 -24.80
C LEU A 358 1.89 -12.71 -24.38
N LYS A 359 2.87 -13.33 -25.03
CA LYS A 359 4.29 -13.10 -24.75
C LYS A 359 4.72 -11.70 -25.20
N LEU A 360 4.25 -11.27 -26.37
CA LEU A 360 4.49 -9.92 -26.88
C LEU A 360 3.90 -8.86 -25.95
N GLU A 361 2.67 -9.07 -25.46
CA GLU A 361 2.03 -8.17 -24.49
C GLU A 361 2.83 -8.07 -23.19
N GLN A 362 3.30 -9.20 -22.63
CA GLN A 362 4.16 -9.22 -21.46
C GLN A 362 5.46 -8.42 -21.68
N ASP A 363 6.16 -8.66 -22.80
CA ASP A 363 7.42 -8.00 -23.11
C ASP A 363 7.24 -6.49 -23.36
N GLN A 364 6.10 -6.09 -23.92
CA GLN A 364 5.76 -4.69 -24.09
C GLN A 364 5.43 -4.01 -22.76
N LYS A 365 4.66 -4.67 -21.88
CA LYS A 365 4.40 -4.17 -20.52
C LYS A 365 5.67 -3.96 -19.71
N GLN A 366 6.63 -4.89 -19.82
CA GLN A 366 7.93 -4.74 -19.19
C GLN A 366 8.65 -3.47 -19.67
N LYS A 367 8.73 -3.25 -20.99
CA LYS A 367 9.37 -2.06 -21.57
C LYS A 367 8.66 -0.77 -21.17
N GLU A 368 7.33 -0.76 -21.20
CA GLU A 368 6.52 0.39 -20.76
C GLU A 368 6.87 0.79 -19.31
N ILE A 369 7.04 -0.19 -18.41
CA ILE A 369 7.44 0.05 -17.01
C ILE A 369 8.89 0.55 -16.93
N GLU A 370 9.83 -0.08 -17.64
CA GLU A 370 11.24 0.32 -17.66
C GLU A 370 11.40 1.78 -18.12
N GLU A 371 10.74 2.15 -19.22
CA GLU A 371 10.74 3.51 -19.78
C GLU A 371 10.04 4.50 -18.84
N ALA A 372 8.84 4.18 -18.35
CA ALA A 372 8.09 5.07 -17.47
C ALA A 372 8.84 5.38 -16.17
N VAL A 373 9.48 4.37 -15.55
CA VAL A 373 10.26 4.56 -14.32
C VAL A 373 11.47 5.46 -14.59
N ALA A 374 12.20 5.24 -15.69
CA ALA A 374 13.37 6.03 -16.05
C ALA A 374 12.99 7.48 -16.39
N ASP A 375 11.97 7.70 -17.21
CA ASP A 375 11.53 9.03 -17.65
C ASP A 375 10.99 9.85 -16.48
N GLN A 376 10.14 9.26 -15.64
CA GLN A 376 9.58 9.95 -14.47
C GLN A 376 10.66 10.26 -13.44
N PHE A 377 11.67 9.40 -13.29
CA PHE A 377 12.83 9.66 -12.44
C PHE A 377 13.61 10.89 -12.91
N GLU A 378 13.95 10.98 -14.20
CA GLU A 378 14.69 12.13 -14.75
C GLU A 378 13.86 13.42 -14.69
N ALA A 379 12.54 13.33 -14.90
CA ALA A 379 11.62 14.45 -14.71
C ALA A 379 11.63 14.95 -13.25
N LEU A 380 11.61 14.04 -12.28
CA LEU A 380 11.68 14.38 -10.86
C LEU A 380 13.02 15.01 -10.46
N VAL A 381 14.14 14.50 -10.97
CA VAL A 381 15.45 15.12 -10.72
C VAL A 381 15.49 16.55 -11.27
N THR A 382 14.95 16.75 -12.47
CA THR A 382 14.86 18.08 -13.10
C THR A 382 13.98 19.03 -12.28
N ALA A 383 12.79 18.58 -11.86
CA ALA A 383 11.89 19.35 -11.03
C ALA A 383 12.48 19.67 -9.65
N GLY A 384 13.19 18.73 -9.03
CA GLY A 384 13.88 18.93 -7.76
C GLY A 384 15.00 19.97 -7.85
N ASN A 385 15.82 19.91 -8.90
CA ASN A 385 16.87 20.92 -9.14
C ASN A 385 16.27 22.32 -9.38
N ALA A 386 15.15 22.40 -10.11
CA ALA A 386 14.47 23.67 -10.34
C ALA A 386 13.87 24.23 -9.04
N LEU A 387 13.30 23.37 -8.19
CA LEU A 387 12.79 23.75 -6.88
C LEU A 387 13.91 24.27 -5.96
N ASP A 388 15.06 23.59 -5.94
CA ASP A 388 16.20 24.00 -5.12
C ASP A 388 16.73 25.38 -5.55
N ALA A 389 16.86 25.62 -6.86
CA ALA A 389 17.24 26.94 -7.39
C ALA A 389 16.22 28.03 -7.05
N LEU A 390 14.92 27.70 -7.05
CA LEU A 390 13.86 28.63 -6.70
C LEU A 390 13.85 28.96 -5.20
N GLN A 391 14.09 27.97 -4.33
CA GLN A 391 14.24 28.16 -2.89
C GLN A 391 15.43 29.07 -2.56
N GLU A 392 16.57 28.87 -3.23
CA GLU A 392 17.75 29.75 -3.09
C GLU A 392 17.43 31.18 -3.54
N ALA A 393 16.74 31.35 -4.68
CA ALA A 393 16.34 32.66 -5.18
C ALA A 393 15.41 33.42 -4.23
N VAL A 394 14.43 32.72 -3.65
CA VAL A 394 13.48 33.26 -2.66
C VAL A 394 14.22 33.71 -1.38
N ALA A 395 15.11 32.86 -0.84
CA ALA A 395 15.90 33.19 0.35
C ALA A 395 16.83 34.40 0.13
N ASP A 396 17.43 34.50 -1.07
CA ASP A 396 18.23 35.65 -1.47
C ASP A 396 17.38 36.92 -1.57
N MET A 397 16.17 36.82 -2.10
CA MET A 397 15.23 37.95 -2.20
C MET A 397 14.73 38.42 -0.84
N GLU A 398 14.41 37.50 0.07
CA GLU A 398 14.04 37.81 1.46
C GLU A 398 15.15 38.61 2.14
N THR A 399 16.39 38.12 2.05
CA THR A 399 17.57 38.79 2.61
C THR A 399 17.82 40.18 1.98
N LYS A 400 17.58 40.33 0.68
CA LYS A 400 17.68 41.64 0.00
C LYS A 400 16.57 42.58 0.47
N LEU A 401 15.36 42.09 0.63
CA LEU A 401 14.20 42.86 1.04
C LEU A 401 14.34 43.39 2.47
N GLU A 402 14.89 42.60 3.40
CA GLU A 402 15.21 43.07 4.75
C GLU A 402 16.21 44.24 4.75
N LYS A 403 17.28 44.13 3.95
CA LYS A 403 18.29 45.20 3.79
C LYS A 403 17.69 46.45 3.17
N GLN A 404 16.87 46.30 2.14
CA GLN A 404 16.19 47.41 1.48
C GLN A 404 15.16 48.08 2.39
N ALA A 405 14.41 47.31 3.18
CA ALA A 405 13.48 47.84 4.17
C ALA A 405 14.21 48.68 5.23
N ALA A 406 15.42 48.27 5.65
CA ALA A 406 16.26 49.05 6.55
C ALA A 406 16.76 50.35 5.90
N LEU A 407 17.13 50.34 4.61
CA LEU A 407 17.55 51.52 3.86
C LEU A 407 16.40 52.51 3.64
N ASN A 408 15.18 52.01 3.38
CA ASN A 408 13.98 52.82 3.27
C ASN A 408 13.65 53.53 4.59
N LYS A 409 13.77 52.82 5.73
CA LYS A 409 13.63 53.42 7.08
C LYS A 409 14.65 54.54 7.34
N GLN A 410 15.81 54.49 6.69
CA GLN A 410 16.85 55.53 6.76
C GLN A 410 16.65 56.67 5.73
N GLY A 411 15.61 56.59 4.89
CA GLY A 411 15.34 57.56 3.82
C GLY A 411 16.28 57.46 2.61
N LYS A 412 17.06 56.37 2.49
CA LYS A 412 18.05 56.16 1.42
C LYS A 412 17.52 55.36 0.23
N LEU A 413 16.33 54.79 0.35
CA LEU A 413 15.63 54.05 -0.69
C LEU A 413 14.21 54.58 -0.79
N SER A 414 13.70 54.77 -2.00
CA SER A 414 12.32 55.22 -2.19
C SER A 414 11.32 54.15 -1.78
N PHE A 415 10.07 54.56 -1.53
CA PHE A 415 8.98 53.62 -1.27
C PHE A 415 8.63 52.80 -2.52
N GLU A 416 8.74 53.39 -3.70
CA GLU A 416 8.43 52.73 -4.96
C GLU A 416 9.42 51.61 -5.30
N GLU A 417 10.73 51.83 -5.07
CA GLU A 417 11.76 50.80 -5.25
C GLU A 417 11.57 49.64 -4.26
N LEU A 418 11.26 49.93 -2.99
CA LEU A 418 11.00 48.89 -1.99
C LEU A 418 9.74 48.08 -2.35
N ASN A 419 8.69 48.75 -2.82
CA ASN A 419 7.45 48.06 -3.19
C ASN A 419 7.65 47.18 -4.43
N ALA A 420 8.43 47.63 -5.43
CA ALA A 420 8.73 46.83 -6.60
C ALA A 420 9.50 45.54 -6.24
N GLN A 421 10.49 45.63 -5.34
CA GLN A 421 11.21 44.44 -4.87
C GLN A 421 10.30 43.50 -4.06
N GLN A 422 9.36 44.07 -3.29
CA GLN A 422 8.42 43.29 -2.52
C GLN A 422 7.42 42.55 -3.40
N ASP A 423 6.90 43.20 -4.45
CA ASP A 423 6.03 42.57 -5.44
C ASP A 423 6.77 41.41 -6.16
N GLU A 424 8.06 41.58 -6.47
CA GLU A 424 8.90 40.52 -7.06
C GLU A 424 9.11 39.33 -6.11
N TYR A 425 9.46 39.61 -4.84
CA TYR A 425 9.60 38.56 -3.82
C TYR A 425 8.30 37.76 -3.65
N GLU A 426 7.15 38.43 -3.63
CA GLU A 426 5.83 37.79 -3.49
C GLU A 426 5.51 36.86 -4.66
N GLU A 427 5.83 37.26 -5.89
CA GLU A 427 5.62 36.43 -7.08
C GLU A 427 6.46 35.14 -7.00
N TYR A 428 7.72 35.26 -6.56
CA TYR A 428 8.62 34.12 -6.40
C TYR A 428 8.25 33.20 -5.23
N GLU A 429 7.82 33.75 -4.10
CA GLU A 429 7.34 32.96 -2.95
C GLU A 429 6.09 32.14 -3.35
N MET A 430 5.15 32.76 -4.06
CA MET A 430 3.96 32.08 -4.57
C MET A 430 4.32 30.98 -5.59
N GLN A 431 5.26 31.27 -6.50
CA GLN A 431 5.80 30.30 -7.44
C GLN A 431 6.52 29.15 -6.73
N MET A 432 7.22 29.42 -5.63
CA MET A 432 7.88 28.40 -4.81
C MET A 432 6.86 27.47 -4.16
N LEU A 433 5.79 28.01 -3.55
CA LEU A 433 4.72 27.19 -2.97
C LEU A 433 4.04 26.30 -4.01
N ASP A 434 3.81 26.81 -5.23
CA ASP A 434 3.31 26.00 -6.35
C ASP A 434 4.31 24.92 -6.76
N SER A 435 5.58 25.27 -6.90
CA SER A 435 6.63 24.32 -7.30
C SER A 435 6.83 23.22 -6.24
N MET A 436 6.72 23.54 -4.95
CA MET A 436 6.75 22.55 -3.86
C MET A 436 5.57 21.59 -3.92
N ALA A 437 4.37 22.12 -4.21
CA ALA A 437 3.17 21.33 -4.38
C ALA A 437 3.25 20.41 -5.62
N ASP A 438 3.72 20.94 -6.74
CA ASP A 438 3.90 20.19 -7.99
C ASP A 438 4.96 19.10 -7.83
N TYR A 439 6.12 19.41 -7.25
CA TYR A 439 7.18 18.44 -6.99
C TYR A 439 6.70 17.31 -6.06
N SER A 440 6.01 17.65 -4.97
CA SER A 440 5.45 16.65 -4.06
C SER A 440 4.40 15.77 -4.76
N SER A 441 3.55 16.37 -5.60
CA SER A 441 2.55 15.61 -6.38
C SER A 441 3.20 14.66 -7.37
N GLN A 442 4.27 15.11 -8.06
CA GLN A 442 5.06 14.25 -8.95
C GLN A 442 5.73 13.09 -8.19
N LEU A 443 6.20 13.33 -6.95
CA LEU A 443 6.74 12.27 -6.10
C LEU A 443 5.66 11.24 -5.73
N TYR A 444 4.45 11.67 -5.36
CA TYR A 444 3.36 10.75 -5.06
C TYR A 444 2.91 9.94 -6.29
N SER A 445 2.89 10.55 -7.46
CA SER A 445 2.63 9.82 -8.72
C SER A 445 3.76 8.84 -9.06
N PHE A 446 5.00 9.17 -8.75
CA PHE A 446 6.13 8.24 -8.93
C PHE A 446 6.12 7.10 -7.90
N ASP A 447 5.69 7.35 -6.67
CA ASP A 447 5.45 6.29 -5.67
C ASP A 447 4.34 5.34 -6.12
N ARG A 448 3.26 5.86 -6.72
CA ARG A 448 2.24 5.04 -7.36
C ARG A 448 2.80 4.19 -8.50
N LEU A 449 3.56 4.81 -9.41
CA LEU A 449 4.18 4.14 -10.55
C LEU A 449 5.13 3.02 -10.09
N THR A 450 5.88 3.25 -9.00
CA THR A 450 6.83 2.28 -8.44
C THR A 450 6.22 1.32 -7.42
N CYS A 451 4.89 1.31 -7.29
CA CYS A 451 4.12 0.49 -6.36
C CYS A 451 4.61 0.63 -4.90
N GLY A 452 4.89 1.85 -4.45
CA GLY A 452 5.41 2.13 -3.11
C GLY A 452 6.94 2.00 -2.98
N GLY A 453 7.64 1.71 -4.08
CA GLY A 453 9.08 1.44 -4.08
C GLY A 453 9.95 2.61 -3.59
N ILE A 454 9.50 3.86 -3.77
CA ILE A 454 10.23 5.04 -3.29
C ILE A 454 9.93 5.40 -1.85
N THR A 455 8.87 4.87 -1.23
CA THR A 455 8.44 5.23 0.13
C THR A 455 9.59 5.08 1.14
N LYS A 456 10.47 4.08 0.97
CA LYS A 456 11.68 3.87 1.79
C LYS A 456 12.77 4.93 1.64
N TYR A 457 12.71 5.76 0.59
CA TYR A 457 13.71 6.78 0.23
C TYR A 457 13.23 8.22 0.47
N LEU A 458 12.03 8.37 1.03
CA LEU A 458 11.50 9.66 1.46
C LEU A 458 12.09 10.02 2.84
N GLU A 459 12.53 11.28 3.05
CA GLU A 459 13.09 11.72 4.33
C GLU A 459 12.08 11.58 5.49
N GLU A 460 12.56 11.29 6.71
CA GLU A 460 11.76 11.05 7.91
C GLU A 460 10.79 12.21 8.20
N GLY A 461 9.50 11.93 8.03
CA GLY A 461 8.39 12.88 8.16
C GLY A 461 7.14 12.47 7.36
N SER A 462 7.28 11.56 6.40
CA SER A 462 6.19 11.14 5.53
C SER A 462 6.23 9.65 5.26
N LEU A 463 5.13 8.95 5.56
CA LEU A 463 4.82 7.59 5.13
C LEU A 463 5.51 6.46 5.92
N SER A 464 5.27 6.42 7.22
CA SER A 464 5.15 5.16 7.93
C SER A 464 3.82 4.47 7.57
N ALA A 465 3.63 4.17 6.29
CA ALA A 465 2.94 2.93 6.01
C ALA A 465 3.92 1.86 6.49
N ASN A 466 3.56 1.10 7.52
CA ASN A 466 4.29 -0.10 7.90
C ASN A 466 4.39 -1.01 6.66
N VAL A 467 5.41 -0.78 5.83
CA VAL A 467 6.05 -1.81 5.02
C VAL A 467 6.86 -2.58 6.04
N SER A 468 6.14 -3.36 6.86
CA SER A 468 6.75 -4.44 7.59
C SER A 468 7.39 -5.34 6.53
N GLY A 469 8.72 -5.27 6.48
CA GLY A 469 9.62 -6.34 6.07
C GLY A 469 9.22 -7.10 4.81
N THR A 470 9.89 -6.76 3.72
CA THR A 470 10.65 -7.73 2.92
C THR A 470 10.50 -9.19 3.37
N GLY A 471 9.75 -10.00 2.62
CA GLY A 471 9.86 -11.47 2.69
C GLY A 471 8.76 -12.23 3.42
N ASP A 472 7.74 -11.58 3.97
CA ASP A 472 6.63 -12.31 4.60
C ASP A 472 5.82 -13.09 3.56
N SER A 473 5.65 -14.39 3.78
CA SER A 473 4.65 -15.20 3.07
C SER A 473 3.30 -14.48 3.16
N TYR A 474 2.78 -14.16 1.98
CA TYR A 474 1.67 -13.21 1.79
C TYR A 474 0.31 -13.77 2.26
N LEU A 475 0.30 -15.00 2.77
CA LEU A 475 -0.82 -15.65 3.45
C LEU A 475 -0.66 -15.55 4.97
N VAL A 476 -0.90 -14.37 5.54
CA VAL A 476 -1.15 -14.31 6.99
C VAL A 476 -2.59 -14.79 7.23
N GLN A 477 -2.73 -15.95 7.88
CA GLN A 477 -3.88 -16.20 8.74
C GLN A 477 -3.47 -16.86 10.05
N GLU A 478 -3.82 -16.14 11.12
CA GLU A 478 -3.69 -16.41 12.57
C GLU A 478 -2.30 -16.85 13.04
N GLU A 479 -1.74 -16.09 13.99
CA GLU A 479 -0.67 -16.56 14.88
C GLU A 479 -1.15 -17.84 15.58
N GLY A 480 -0.96 -18.98 14.94
CA GLY A 480 -1.13 -20.29 15.56
C GLY A 480 -0.14 -20.42 16.71
N GLU A 481 -0.53 -21.05 17.81
CA GLU A 481 0.39 -21.40 18.88
C GLU A 481 1.38 -22.46 18.34
N GLY A 482 2.62 -22.06 17.98
CA GLY A 482 3.70 -22.98 17.58
C GLY A 482 4.34 -22.67 16.21
N ALA A 483 5.35 -23.46 15.83
CA ALA A 483 6.03 -23.34 14.53
C ALA A 483 5.12 -23.78 13.37
N TYR A 484 5.25 -23.12 12.21
CA TYR A 484 4.48 -23.47 11.01
C TYR A 484 5.28 -23.20 9.73
N TYR A 485 4.96 -23.95 8.67
CA TYR A 485 5.48 -23.69 7.33
C TYR A 485 4.40 -23.06 6.46
N THR A 486 4.80 -22.32 5.43
CA THR A 486 3.94 -21.75 4.39
C THR A 486 4.47 -22.13 3.02
N LEU A 487 3.64 -22.72 2.17
CA LEU A 487 3.92 -23.03 0.78
C LEU A 487 3.05 -22.14 -0.10
N GLU A 488 3.67 -21.31 -0.94
CA GLU A 488 2.99 -20.40 -1.86
C GLU A 488 3.35 -20.81 -3.29
N SER A 489 2.34 -21.04 -4.14
CA SER A 489 2.55 -21.30 -5.56
C SER A 489 2.45 -20.00 -6.35
N ARG A 490 3.52 -19.64 -7.06
CA ARG A 490 3.60 -18.52 -7.99
C ARG A 490 3.57 -19.05 -9.41
N ILE A 491 2.35 -19.16 -9.95
CA ILE A 491 2.13 -19.74 -11.28
C ILE A 491 2.82 -18.90 -12.33
N GLU A 492 2.69 -17.58 -12.24
CA GLU A 492 3.27 -16.58 -13.13
C GLU A 492 4.78 -16.75 -13.32
N ASP A 493 5.49 -17.16 -12.27
CA ASP A 493 6.93 -17.39 -12.28
C ASP A 493 7.33 -18.86 -12.40
N ASN A 494 6.34 -19.76 -12.50
CA ASN A 494 6.53 -21.20 -12.41
C ASN A 494 7.37 -21.62 -11.20
N MET A 495 7.14 -20.99 -10.05
CA MET A 495 7.91 -21.25 -8.84
C MET A 495 7.00 -21.49 -7.64
N PHE A 496 7.54 -22.10 -6.61
CA PHE A 496 6.94 -22.08 -5.28
C PHE A 496 7.89 -21.41 -4.29
N LEU A 497 7.31 -20.79 -3.29
CA LEU A 497 8.01 -20.24 -2.13
C LEU A 497 7.65 -21.08 -0.91
N LEU A 498 8.64 -21.65 -0.25
CA LEU A 498 8.48 -22.29 1.04
C LEU A 498 9.08 -21.37 2.11
N GLY A 499 8.23 -20.86 3.01
CA GLY A 499 8.63 -20.12 4.21
C GLY A 499 8.46 -20.98 5.46
N VAL A 500 9.26 -20.71 6.49
CA VAL A 500 9.12 -21.34 7.80
C VAL A 500 9.14 -20.25 8.86
N ARG A 501 8.20 -20.31 9.81
CA ARG A 501 8.18 -19.44 10.97
C ARG A 501 8.27 -20.26 12.25
N ILE A 502 9.22 -19.91 13.10
CA ILE A 502 9.40 -20.49 14.42
C ILE A 502 9.25 -19.37 15.46
N PRO A 503 8.19 -19.37 16.28
CA PRO A 503 7.98 -18.37 17.33
C PRO A 503 9.05 -18.42 18.43
N ASP A 504 9.27 -17.28 19.09
CA ASP A 504 10.06 -17.20 20.32
C ASP A 504 9.38 -18.02 21.43
N GLY A 505 10.02 -19.10 21.89
CA GLY A 505 9.45 -20.02 22.88
C GLY A 505 9.92 -21.47 22.73
N TYR A 506 10.51 -21.81 21.59
CA TYR A 506 11.24 -23.06 21.42
C TYR A 506 12.62 -22.95 22.09
N GLN A 507 12.99 -23.95 22.91
CA GLN A 507 14.34 -24.03 23.49
C GLN A 507 15.44 -24.26 22.44
N ILE A 508 15.03 -24.70 21.26
CA ILE A 508 15.91 -25.10 20.17
C ILE A 508 16.18 -23.89 19.28
N LYS A 509 17.47 -23.62 19.08
CA LYS A 509 17.92 -22.60 18.13
C LYS A 509 18.01 -23.22 16.75
N VAL A 510 17.27 -22.66 15.81
CA VAL A 510 17.33 -23.01 14.40
C VAL A 510 17.75 -21.75 13.63
N THR A 511 18.69 -21.90 12.71
CA THR A 511 19.19 -20.80 11.87
C THR A 511 18.80 -20.99 10.40
N ASP A 512 18.75 -22.25 9.95
CA ASP A 512 18.58 -22.61 8.55
C ASP A 512 17.64 -23.82 8.40
N TYR A 513 17.08 -23.98 7.21
CA TYR A 513 16.25 -25.12 6.84
C TYR A 513 16.50 -25.57 5.39
N GLU A 514 16.12 -26.82 5.11
CA GLU A 514 16.16 -27.44 3.79
C GLU A 514 14.85 -28.17 3.52
N LEU A 515 14.35 -28.10 2.27
CA LEU A 515 13.24 -28.93 1.81
C LEU A 515 13.77 -30.23 1.21
N TRP A 516 13.21 -31.35 1.64
CA TRP A 516 13.51 -32.68 1.12
C TRP A 516 12.23 -33.33 0.61
N VAL A 517 12.23 -33.78 -0.65
CA VAL A 517 11.10 -34.47 -1.29
C VAL A 517 11.61 -35.80 -1.83
N ASP A 518 10.99 -36.90 -1.42
CA ASP A 518 11.34 -38.28 -1.81
C ASP A 518 12.84 -38.61 -1.69
N GLY A 519 13.49 -38.05 -0.66
CA GLY A 519 14.91 -38.27 -0.36
C GLY A 519 15.88 -37.40 -1.16
N ALA A 520 15.40 -36.49 -2.02
CA ALA A 520 16.21 -35.49 -2.70
C ALA A 520 16.05 -34.11 -2.03
N GLN A 521 17.16 -33.38 -1.89
CA GLN A 521 17.13 -31.98 -1.46
C GLN A 521 16.62 -31.11 -2.61
N ILE A 522 15.65 -30.25 -2.30
CA ILE A 522 15.08 -29.28 -3.24
C ILE A 522 15.60 -27.89 -2.87
N GLY A 523 16.31 -27.25 -3.81
CA GLY A 523 16.95 -25.95 -3.57
C GLY A 523 18.16 -26.02 -2.65
N ALA A 524 18.76 -24.85 -2.39
CA ALA A 524 19.86 -24.70 -1.44
C ALA A 524 19.33 -24.64 0.01
N ARG A 525 20.23 -24.77 0.98
CA ARG A 525 19.92 -24.46 2.38
C ARG A 525 19.59 -22.98 2.53
N THR A 526 18.48 -22.69 3.20
CA THR A 526 17.92 -21.33 3.31
C THR A 526 17.84 -20.90 4.77
N LYS A 527 18.07 -19.62 5.06
CA LYS A 527 17.89 -19.07 6.41
C LYS A 527 16.40 -18.98 6.75
N ILE A 528 16.03 -19.13 8.02
CA ILE A 528 14.61 -19.06 8.45
C ILE A 528 13.90 -17.75 8.08
N GLU A 529 14.63 -16.64 7.99
CA GLU A 529 14.09 -15.32 7.63
C GLU A 529 13.84 -15.16 6.12
N GLU A 530 14.33 -16.09 5.30
CA GLU A 530 14.24 -16.03 3.84
C GLU A 530 13.38 -17.18 3.31
N PRO A 531 12.47 -16.95 2.35
CA PRO A 531 11.74 -18.03 1.72
C PRO A 531 12.64 -18.80 0.74
N LEU A 532 12.57 -20.13 0.78
CA LEU A 532 13.17 -21.01 -0.21
C LEU A 532 12.40 -20.87 -1.52
N LYS A 533 13.08 -20.41 -2.56
CA LYS A 533 12.53 -20.24 -3.91
C LYS A 533 12.96 -21.41 -4.78
N HIS A 534 12.01 -22.09 -5.41
CA HIS A 534 12.33 -23.17 -6.34
C HIS A 534 11.30 -23.27 -7.45
N LEU A 535 11.69 -23.78 -8.62
CA LEU A 535 10.76 -24.07 -9.72
C LEU A 535 9.67 -25.03 -9.23
N ALA A 536 8.43 -24.76 -9.65
CA ALA A 536 7.27 -25.60 -9.38
C ALA A 536 7.59 -27.03 -9.86
N LEU A 537 7.70 -27.95 -8.91
CA LEU A 537 7.80 -29.37 -9.20
C LEU A 537 6.49 -29.78 -9.86
N THR A 538 6.55 -30.55 -10.95
CA THR A 538 5.40 -31.36 -11.35
C THR A 538 5.17 -32.34 -10.20
N LEU A 539 4.20 -32.05 -9.34
CA LEU A 539 3.82 -32.84 -8.16
C LEU A 539 3.13 -34.16 -8.55
N ASP A 540 3.54 -34.75 -9.66
CA ASP A 540 3.09 -36.08 -10.05
C ASP A 540 3.80 -37.07 -9.11
N ASP A 541 3.06 -37.55 -8.12
CA ASP A 541 3.39 -38.71 -7.27
C ASP A 541 4.44 -38.49 -6.15
N VAL A 542 4.37 -37.36 -5.42
CA VAL A 542 5.19 -37.14 -4.20
C VAL A 542 4.76 -38.09 -3.09
N GLN A 543 5.66 -38.95 -2.60
CA GLN A 543 5.36 -39.90 -1.52
C GLN A 543 5.61 -39.31 -0.14
N ASN A 544 6.73 -38.59 0.05
CA ASN A 544 7.10 -37.97 1.32
C ASN A 544 7.78 -36.62 1.10
N ALA A 545 7.37 -35.60 1.86
CA ALA A 545 8.05 -34.31 1.93
C ALA A 545 8.40 -33.98 3.40
N ALA A 546 9.59 -33.44 3.63
CA ALA A 546 10.03 -33.06 4.97
C ALA A 546 10.88 -31.78 4.95
N ILE A 547 10.75 -30.97 5.99
CA ILE A 547 11.61 -29.82 6.26
C ILE A 547 12.64 -30.23 7.29
N ARG A 548 13.92 -30.12 6.94
CA ARG A 548 15.04 -30.38 7.85
C ARG A 548 15.56 -29.07 8.41
N PHE A 549 15.71 -29.01 9.73
CA PHE A 549 16.18 -27.85 10.47
C PHE A 549 17.64 -27.99 10.87
N TYR A 550 18.34 -26.87 10.84
CA TYR A 550 19.76 -26.80 11.15
C TYR A 550 20.08 -25.63 12.08
N ASN A 551 21.10 -25.82 12.91
CA ASN A 551 21.76 -24.77 13.66
C ASN A 551 23.20 -24.69 13.15
N LYS A 552 23.44 -23.74 12.25
CA LYS A 552 24.66 -23.67 11.42
C LYS A 552 24.84 -24.98 10.63
N ASP A 553 25.83 -25.79 11.00
CA ASP A 553 26.13 -27.06 10.34
C ASP A 553 25.51 -28.27 11.05
N GLY A 554 24.98 -28.09 12.26
CA GLY A 554 24.39 -29.16 13.05
C GLY A 554 22.95 -29.43 12.62
N PHE A 555 22.64 -30.67 12.25
CA PHE A 555 21.26 -31.13 12.07
C PHE A 555 20.51 -31.07 13.41
N VAL A 556 19.32 -30.49 13.39
CA VAL A 556 18.48 -30.30 14.58
C VAL A 556 17.32 -31.28 14.56
N ASP A 557 16.46 -31.19 13.55
CA ASP A 557 15.27 -32.04 13.44
C ASP A 557 14.75 -32.12 12.01
N ALA A 558 13.81 -33.03 11.75
CA ALA A 558 13.11 -33.15 10.49
C ALA A 558 11.60 -33.29 10.72
N CYS A 559 10.81 -32.38 10.17
CA CYS A 559 9.36 -32.39 10.26
C CYS A 559 8.78 -32.83 8.92
N GLU A 560 7.96 -33.88 8.92
CA GLU A 560 7.18 -34.25 7.74
C GLU A 560 6.11 -33.20 7.45
N ILE A 561 5.94 -32.86 6.18
CA ILE A 561 4.96 -31.88 5.72
C ILE A 561 4.09 -32.50 4.64
N ASP A 562 2.84 -32.05 4.55
CA ASP A 562 1.98 -32.37 3.42
C ASP A 562 2.24 -31.34 2.31
N PRO A 563 2.83 -31.73 1.16
CA PRO A 563 3.13 -30.81 0.07
C PRO A 563 1.87 -30.27 -0.61
N MET A 564 0.69 -30.83 -0.30
CA MET A 564 -0.61 -30.40 -0.81
C MET A 564 -1.28 -29.34 0.07
N VAL A 565 -0.70 -29.05 1.24
CA VAL A 565 -1.24 -28.09 2.22
C VAL A 565 -0.34 -26.86 2.28
N MET A 566 -0.93 -25.68 2.07
CA MET A 566 -0.18 -24.42 1.91
C MET A 566 0.28 -23.81 3.22
N GLN A 567 -0.26 -24.25 4.35
CA GLN A 567 0.27 -23.92 5.65
C GLN A 567 -0.05 -25.05 6.61
N GLY A 568 0.97 -25.57 7.29
CA GLY A 568 0.81 -26.63 8.26
C GLY A 568 1.65 -26.39 9.50
N PRO A 569 1.22 -26.93 10.65
CA PRO A 569 2.04 -26.90 11.86
C PRO A 569 3.32 -27.71 11.64
N LEU A 570 4.41 -27.26 12.24
CA LEU A 570 5.67 -27.99 12.30
C LEU A 570 5.85 -28.55 13.71
N ASP A 571 5.83 -29.88 13.81
CA ASP A 571 6.09 -30.58 15.06
C ASP A 571 7.60 -30.73 15.27
N ILE A 572 8.24 -29.63 15.68
CA ILE A 572 9.67 -29.59 15.99
C ILE A 572 9.89 -30.24 17.36
N LYS A 573 10.73 -31.27 17.43
CA LYS A 573 11.08 -32.01 18.65
C LYS A 573 11.80 -31.12 19.66
N GLY A 574 11.05 -30.47 20.53
CA GLY A 574 11.53 -29.72 21.70
C GLY A 574 10.34 -29.29 22.56
N GLU A 575 10.56 -29.07 23.86
CA GLU A 575 9.49 -28.53 24.71
C GLU A 575 9.13 -27.12 24.24
N TYR A 576 8.00 -27.00 23.55
CA TYR A 576 7.37 -25.72 23.28
C TYR A 576 6.67 -25.25 24.56
N GLN A 577 7.26 -24.31 25.26
CA GLN A 577 6.55 -23.59 26.31
C GLN A 577 5.77 -22.46 25.66
N ALA A 578 4.53 -22.75 25.27
CA ALA A 578 3.57 -21.71 24.96
C ALA A 578 3.58 -20.71 26.13
N ALA A 579 3.83 -19.43 25.85
CA ALA A 579 3.74 -18.40 26.87
C ALA A 579 2.38 -18.57 27.56
N ALA A 580 2.40 -18.90 28.87
CA ALA A 580 1.18 -19.16 29.62
C ALA A 580 0.21 -18.00 29.33
N LYS A 581 -1.03 -18.30 28.92
CA LYS A 581 -2.07 -17.28 28.73
C LYS A 581 -2.23 -16.54 30.04
N LYS A 582 -1.52 -15.41 30.16
CA LYS A 582 -1.58 -14.47 31.28
C LYS A 582 -3.05 -14.14 31.50
N LYS A 583 -3.54 -14.36 32.73
CA LYS A 583 -4.95 -14.11 33.06
C LYS A 583 -5.27 -12.66 32.71
N GLN A 584 -6.32 -12.47 31.93
CA GLN A 584 -6.79 -11.13 31.59
C GLN A 584 -7.61 -10.62 32.77
N LYS A 585 -7.15 -9.54 33.40
CA LYS A 585 -7.88 -8.85 34.47
C LYS A 585 -8.63 -7.66 33.88
N LYS A 586 -9.91 -7.51 34.22
CA LYS A 586 -10.71 -6.34 33.88
C LYS A 586 -10.35 -5.17 34.79
N VAL A 587 -10.06 -4.01 34.22
CA VAL A 587 -9.65 -2.81 34.99
C VAL A 587 -10.56 -1.60 34.79
N ALA A 588 -11.33 -1.57 33.71
CA ALA A 588 -12.32 -0.52 33.46
C ALA A 588 -13.44 -1.02 32.54
N ASP A 589 -14.62 -0.41 32.68
CA ASP A 589 -15.66 -0.41 31.66
C ASP A 589 -15.51 0.82 30.76
N TYR A 590 -16.04 0.80 29.54
CA TYR A 590 -16.13 2.01 28.74
C TYR A 590 -17.45 2.15 27.98
N THR A 591 -17.86 3.40 27.74
CA THR A 591 -18.94 3.70 26.80
C THR A 591 -18.36 4.34 25.55
N TYR A 592 -18.97 4.01 24.42
CA TYR A 592 -18.56 4.48 23.11
C TYR A 592 -19.74 5.09 22.36
N THR A 593 -19.58 6.33 21.90
CA THR A 593 -20.58 7.03 21.09
C THR A 593 -19.95 7.58 19.83
N TYR A 594 -20.53 7.27 18.66
CA TYR A 594 -20.05 7.75 17.37
C TYR A 594 -21.07 8.68 16.72
N ARG A 595 -20.63 9.89 16.34
CA ARG A 595 -21.45 10.84 15.58
C ARG A 595 -21.03 10.85 14.12
N THR A 596 -21.84 10.21 13.28
CA THR A 596 -21.66 10.14 11.81
C THR A 596 -21.56 11.50 11.13
N SER A 597 -22.25 12.53 11.65
CA SER A 597 -22.24 13.88 11.07
C SER A 597 -20.94 14.66 11.28
N THR A 598 -20.14 14.30 12.28
CA THR A 598 -18.89 15.02 12.63
C THR A 598 -17.67 14.12 12.58
N GLY A 599 -17.85 12.81 12.31
CA GLY A 599 -16.79 11.82 12.37
C GLY A 599 -16.16 11.69 13.77
N MET A 600 -16.87 12.08 14.83
CA MET A 600 -16.36 12.11 16.20
C MET A 600 -16.72 10.84 16.97
N ALA A 601 -15.74 10.32 17.70
CA ALA A 601 -15.86 9.24 18.65
C ALA A 601 -15.64 9.77 20.07
N GLU A 602 -16.57 9.43 20.97
CA GLU A 602 -16.48 9.75 22.38
C GLU A 602 -16.29 8.45 23.17
N PHE A 603 -15.15 8.35 23.85
CA PHE A 603 -14.84 7.28 24.79
C PHE A 603 -14.96 7.82 26.21
N LYS A 604 -15.66 7.10 27.08
CA LYS A 604 -15.67 7.39 28.51
C LYS A 604 -15.33 6.12 29.27
N PHE A 605 -14.25 6.16 30.04
CA PHE A 605 -13.77 5.04 30.82
C PHE A 605 -14.27 5.14 32.26
N THR A 606 -14.74 4.03 32.80
CA THR A 606 -15.16 3.91 34.20
C THR A 606 -14.27 2.86 34.86
N PRO A 607 -13.24 3.28 35.61
CA PRO A 607 -12.35 2.36 36.32
C PRO A 607 -13.10 1.47 37.31
N VAL A 608 -12.63 0.22 37.46
CA VAL A 608 -13.11 -0.67 38.53
C VAL A 608 -12.65 -0.13 39.88
N THR A 609 -13.53 -0.17 40.88
CA THR A 609 -13.26 0.36 42.22
C THR A 609 -12.06 -0.35 42.86
N GLY A 610 -11.05 0.42 43.28
CA GLY A 610 -9.84 -0.10 43.94
C GLY A 610 -8.57 -0.10 43.08
N GLU A 611 -8.65 0.20 41.77
CA GLU A 611 -7.49 0.21 40.86
C GLU A 611 -6.62 1.48 40.92
N GLY A 612 -7.03 2.53 41.63
CA GLY A 612 -6.24 3.76 41.79
C GLY A 612 -6.07 4.63 40.52
N ILE A 613 -6.82 4.34 39.46
CA ILE A 613 -6.74 5.04 38.17
C ILE A 613 -7.33 6.46 38.29
N ALA A 614 -6.50 7.48 38.07
CA ALA A 614 -6.90 8.89 38.08
C ALA A 614 -6.87 9.53 36.69
N TYR A 615 -5.98 9.08 35.81
CA TYR A 615 -5.85 9.56 34.44
C TYR A 615 -5.69 8.42 33.43
N TYR A 616 -5.96 8.70 32.16
CA TYR A 616 -5.73 7.79 31.05
C TYR A 616 -5.24 8.51 29.80
N GLN A 617 -4.61 7.76 28.91
CA GLN A 617 -4.20 8.20 27.59
C GLN A 617 -4.52 7.10 26.56
N VAL A 618 -5.10 7.51 25.44
CA VAL A 618 -5.42 6.60 24.33
C VAL A 618 -4.23 6.56 23.37
N ALA A 619 -3.73 5.36 23.08
CA ALA A 619 -2.57 5.12 22.24
C ALA A 619 -2.86 4.10 21.13
N GLY A 620 -2.10 4.18 20.04
CA GLY A 620 -2.10 3.19 18.97
C GLY A 620 -1.42 1.89 19.39
N ASN A 621 -1.46 0.88 18.52
CA ASN A 621 -0.78 -0.40 18.76
C ASN A 621 0.76 -0.26 18.75
N ASP A 622 1.27 0.84 18.19
CA ASP A 622 2.66 1.30 18.22
C ASP A 622 3.05 1.98 19.56
N GLY A 623 2.09 2.14 20.48
CA GLY A 623 2.30 2.78 21.77
C GLY A 623 2.34 4.31 21.74
N GLN A 624 2.17 4.94 20.57
CA GLN A 624 2.11 6.39 20.41
C GLN A 624 0.72 6.94 20.79
N ALA A 625 0.68 8.09 21.44
CA ALA A 625 -0.57 8.73 21.83
C ALA A 625 -1.35 9.18 20.59
N ILE A 626 -2.64 8.86 20.53
CA ILE A 626 -3.51 9.13 19.36
C ILE A 626 -3.92 10.61 19.28
N TYR A 627 -3.85 11.33 20.39
CA TYR A 627 -4.14 12.77 20.45
C TYR A 627 -3.56 13.39 21.71
N ASP A 628 -2.80 14.48 21.54
CA ASP A 628 -2.16 15.30 22.57
C ASP A 628 -1.31 14.50 23.60
N LYS A 629 -0.14 15.02 23.99
CA LYS A 629 0.68 14.34 25.02
C LYS A 629 0.05 14.45 26.42
N ALA A 630 -1.05 15.20 26.55
CA ALA A 630 -1.76 15.44 27.79
C ALA A 630 -2.55 14.21 28.27
N LEU A 631 -2.47 13.95 29.58
CA LEU A 631 -3.26 12.91 30.25
C LEU A 631 -4.70 13.38 30.46
N VAL A 632 -5.67 12.55 30.10
CA VAL A 632 -7.10 12.82 30.29
C VAL A 632 -7.52 12.31 31.68
N ARG A 633 -8.30 13.09 32.43
CA ARG A 633 -8.81 12.60 33.73
C ARG A 633 -9.82 11.48 33.54
N ALA A 634 -9.82 10.49 34.42
CA ALA A 634 -10.73 9.33 34.35
C ALA A 634 -12.22 9.70 34.38
N ASP A 635 -12.60 10.85 34.92
CA ASP A 635 -13.97 11.35 34.95
C ASP A 635 -14.39 12.12 33.69
N GLN A 636 -13.46 12.42 32.79
CA GLN A 636 -13.71 13.16 31.56
C GLN A 636 -13.78 12.22 30.35
N PRO A 637 -14.72 12.48 29.41
CA PRO A 637 -14.76 11.76 28.15
C PRO A 637 -13.61 12.22 27.24
N PHE A 638 -13.03 11.27 26.53
CA PHE A 638 -12.08 11.51 25.45
C PHE A 638 -12.84 11.60 24.13
N CYS A 639 -12.89 12.80 23.58
CA CYS A 639 -13.53 13.10 22.30
C CYS A 639 -12.45 13.25 21.23
N TYR A 640 -12.44 12.36 20.24
CA TYR A 640 -11.47 12.39 19.16
C TYR A 640 -12.12 12.12 17.81
N LEU A 641 -11.45 12.56 16.74
CA LEU A 641 -11.80 12.14 15.38
C LEU A 641 -11.72 10.62 15.32
N ALA A 642 -12.70 9.97 14.68
CA ALA A 642 -12.90 8.53 14.71
C ALA A 642 -11.82 7.69 13.98
N LEU A 643 -10.58 8.16 13.96
CA LEU A 643 -9.37 7.46 13.55
C LEU A 643 -9.19 6.13 14.31
N ALA A 644 -9.62 6.11 15.58
CA ALA A 644 -9.46 5.00 16.53
C ALA A 644 -10.70 4.08 16.60
N ALA A 645 -11.83 4.57 16.12
CA ALA A 645 -13.12 4.17 16.67
C ALA A 645 -13.86 3.10 15.86
N ARG A 646 -13.43 2.88 14.61
CA ARG A 646 -13.90 1.77 13.77
C ARG A 646 -13.13 0.47 13.99
N ASP A 647 -11.91 0.53 14.52
CA ASP A 647 -11.10 -0.64 14.85
C ASP A 647 -10.58 -0.57 16.29
N GLN A 648 -11.54 -0.65 17.21
CA GLN A 648 -11.29 -0.55 18.66
C GLN A 648 -10.31 -1.62 19.17
N LYS A 649 -10.10 -2.73 18.44
CA LYS A 649 -9.17 -3.81 18.82
C LYS A 649 -7.70 -3.39 18.76
N ASN A 650 -7.39 -2.41 17.90
CA ASN A 650 -6.04 -1.90 17.67
C ASN A 650 -5.67 -0.70 18.55
N LEU A 651 -6.52 -0.35 19.51
CA LEU A 651 -6.22 0.68 20.51
C LEU A 651 -5.67 0.09 21.80
N ARG A 652 -4.84 0.89 22.46
CA ARG A 652 -4.30 0.64 23.80
C ARG A 652 -4.61 1.82 24.70
N ILE A 653 -4.98 1.55 25.95
CA ILE A 653 -5.29 2.57 26.96
C ILE A 653 -4.23 2.52 28.04
N LYS A 654 -3.40 3.55 28.14
CA LYS A 654 -2.45 3.71 29.24
C LYS A 654 -3.16 4.36 30.42
N PHE A 655 -3.19 3.69 31.56
CA PHE A 655 -3.79 4.22 32.80
C PHE A 655 -2.70 4.73 33.73
N TYR A 656 -3.00 5.80 34.47
CA TYR A 656 -2.07 6.46 35.37
C TYR A 656 -2.72 6.75 36.72
N ASP A 657 -1.90 6.76 37.78
CA ASP A 657 -2.32 7.14 39.13
C ASP A 657 -2.43 8.67 39.32
N ALA A 658 -2.76 9.11 40.53
CA ALA A 658 -2.89 10.53 40.87
C ALA A 658 -1.57 11.31 40.75
N ASP A 659 -0.43 10.63 40.89
CA ASP A 659 0.93 11.19 40.76
C ASP A 659 1.44 11.12 39.30
N LYS A 660 0.58 10.73 38.35
CA LYS A 660 0.85 10.58 36.92
C LYS A 660 1.90 9.50 36.60
N ARG A 661 2.04 8.49 37.45
CA ARG A 661 2.85 7.30 37.15
C ARG A 661 2.00 6.30 36.39
N GLU A 662 2.58 5.68 35.37
CA GLU A 662 1.89 4.66 34.57
C GLU A 662 1.60 3.43 35.45
N LEU A 663 0.34 3.03 35.47
CA LEU A 663 -0.13 1.84 36.19
C LEU A 663 -0.17 0.64 35.25
N TYR A 664 -0.90 0.75 34.14
CA TYR A 664 -1.19 -0.36 33.24
C TYR A 664 -1.37 0.09 31.79
N VAL A 665 -1.18 -0.84 30.85
CA VAL A 665 -1.59 -0.71 29.45
C VAL A 665 -2.71 -1.71 29.13
N GLY A 666 -3.93 -1.20 28.99
CA GLY A 666 -5.13 -1.98 28.73
C GLY A 666 -5.47 -2.13 27.25
N SER A 667 -6.09 -3.25 26.90
CA SER A 667 -6.67 -3.53 25.58
C SER A 667 -8.19 -3.47 25.65
N LEU A 668 -8.82 -2.80 24.67
CA LEU A 668 -10.28 -2.73 24.55
C LEU A 668 -10.86 -4.07 24.06
N LYS A 669 -12.00 -4.45 24.63
CA LYS A 669 -12.85 -5.56 24.20
C LYS A 669 -14.16 -5.00 23.66
N PRO A 670 -14.29 -4.78 22.34
CA PRO A 670 -15.45 -4.11 21.76
C PRO A 670 -16.76 -4.87 21.95
N ASP A 671 -16.67 -6.20 22.01
CA ASP A 671 -17.83 -7.09 22.15
C ASP A 671 -18.44 -7.02 23.56
N THR A 672 -17.64 -6.68 24.59
CA THR A 672 -18.07 -6.61 26.00
C THR A 672 -18.04 -5.19 26.57
N LEU A 673 -17.47 -4.22 25.86
CA LEU A 673 -17.23 -2.84 26.30
C LEU A 673 -16.34 -2.74 27.55
N GLU A 674 -15.33 -3.60 27.62
CA GLU A 674 -14.41 -3.70 28.76
C GLU A 674 -12.97 -3.36 28.35
N VAL A 675 -12.19 -2.88 29.32
CA VAL A 675 -10.73 -2.76 29.20
C VAL A 675 -10.08 -3.86 30.04
N THR A 676 -9.26 -4.66 29.38
CA THR A 676 -8.54 -5.79 30.00
C THR A 676 -7.04 -5.56 29.94
N ILE A 677 -6.34 -5.89 31.02
CA ILE A 677 -4.88 -5.89 31.08
C ILE A 677 -4.38 -7.33 31.14
N ARG A 678 -3.14 -7.53 30.68
CA ARG A 678 -2.42 -8.79 30.91
C ARG A 678 -1.80 -8.70 32.31
N GLU A 679 -2.19 -9.56 33.24
CA GLU A 679 -1.45 -9.70 34.51
C GLU A 679 -0.05 -10.26 34.20
N GLU A 680 1.00 -9.68 34.78
CA GLU A 680 2.38 -10.16 34.54
C GLU A 680 2.62 -11.58 35.02
#